data_AF-A0A950RV12-F1
#
_entry.id   AF-A0A950RV12-F1
#
_cell.length_a   1.000
_cell.length_b   1.000
_cell.length_c   1.000
_cell.angle_alpha   90.00
_cell.angle_beta   90.00
_cell.angle_gamma   90.00
#
_symmetry.space_group_name_H-M   'P 1'
#
loop_
_entity.id
_entity.type
_entity.pdbx_description
1 polymer ?
#
loop_
_entity_poly.entity_id
_entity_poly.type
_entity_poly.pdbx_seq_one_letter_code
_entity_poly.pdbx_strand_id
1 'polypeptide(L)'
;MHRHLLILTVAGLVVLMVGRSPAAESGPPSEDEQTLQAAGVGTDGPALLEFFRRRSTPDADQGKIQDLIHKLGDRSAQVRNKAEVDLVAVGQPAIPLLRQAVEGHDIAVAGRAKTCLRKIGTVPEDMVPAAAARVLALRQPEKTAEVLLNYLTTVSDEDLSQEVQSALAAVAFRDGRLDPVLGKALGDKNPGRRAAAAVALCRGAGERAVPEVAPLLHDPEVSVRRRVAPALADLRDGDAVPVLIALLGELPEAQAAEVDSFLYNLAGDLAPHCFHGSESSGREECRAIWSQWWRQTDGSALVTKFRQATPSERDRARMKSLLKELGNDDFAVREQASRDLTAMGMVAVPLLRQAMKDPDVEIAQRAENCLKRIVPDPAKVVSPGEVLMDESGHPVAGVPKPGNVLPAGAARVVALKKPPGAAEALLAYLPMADSDQRMEEVRDALTALAFHDGGPDRTLLQALQDPAASRRGAAAVALSRAARTELPEVHPLLEDRDPGVRLQVALVLAGLREKDAVPVLIALLGELPGDKLWQVEDLLRRLAGSQAPDVPLGTDKASERKCREAWAAWWRANSSRINLARLDSTPHLLGYTLITQLEAPGRGGRVLEVGPDRKVRWHIEGLALPMDAQVLPGNRVLIAEYQGGRVTERSFQGDILWEKAVGMPINVQRLADGSTFIATQQQLLQVDRAGKETAVDYHPPGGGFLGGRKLRDGQIACITQGGIF
;
A
#
# COMPACT_ATOMS: atom_id res chain seq x y z
N MET A 1 -22.93 72.84 15.87
CA MET A 1 -22.43 73.56 17.06
C MET A 1 -21.85 72.55 18.03
N HIS A 2 -20.60 72.79 18.40
CA HIS A 2 -19.84 72.05 19.40
C HIS A 2 -20.43 72.09 20.81
N ARG A 3 -19.88 71.17 21.64
CA ARG A 3 -19.63 71.21 23.10
C ARG A 3 -20.60 70.38 23.96
N HIS A 4 -20.17 69.20 24.45
CA HIS A 4 -19.26 68.95 25.61
C HIS A 4 -20.02 69.19 26.94
N LEU A 5 -19.91 68.45 28.04
CA LEU A 5 -18.95 67.46 28.55
C LEU A 5 -19.62 66.89 29.83
N LEU A 6 -19.43 65.62 30.18
CA LEU A 6 -18.90 65.29 31.51
C LEU A 6 -18.45 63.83 31.58
N ILE A 7 -17.19 63.71 31.98
CA ILE A 7 -16.38 62.53 32.19
C ILE A 7 -16.69 61.97 33.58
N LEU A 8 -16.81 60.66 33.71
CA LEU A 8 -16.53 59.95 34.95
C LEU A 8 -15.88 58.60 34.60
N THR A 9 -14.57 58.57 34.81
CA THR A 9 -13.70 57.40 34.77
C THR A 9 -13.96 56.50 35.97
N VAL A 10 -14.16 55.20 35.74
CA VAL A 10 -13.77 54.15 36.69
C VAL A 10 -13.09 53.04 35.88
N ALA A 11 -11.82 52.81 36.22
CA ALA A 11 -10.98 51.73 35.71
C ALA A 11 -11.37 50.39 36.35
N GLY A 12 -11.27 49.29 35.62
CA GLY A 12 -11.25 47.95 36.21
C GLY A 12 -11.60 46.79 35.29
N LEU A 13 -10.56 46.02 34.93
CA LEU A 13 -10.58 44.61 34.52
C LEU A 13 -11.02 44.26 33.09
N VAL A 14 -10.09 44.36 32.15
CA VAL A 14 -10.10 43.58 30.91
C VAL A 14 -9.63 42.16 31.24
N VAL A 15 -10.57 41.22 31.33
CA VAL A 15 -10.25 39.79 31.25
C VAL A 15 -9.98 39.48 29.78
N LEU A 16 -8.70 39.36 29.43
CA LEU A 16 -8.24 38.76 28.19
C LEU A 16 -8.77 37.31 28.14
N MET A 17 -9.83 37.08 27.37
CA MET A 17 -10.17 35.73 26.93
C MET A 17 -9.05 35.26 26.01
N VAL A 18 -8.12 34.49 26.57
CA VAL A 18 -7.14 33.68 25.84
C VAL A 18 -7.91 32.81 24.85
N GLY A 19 -7.45 32.85 23.61
CA GLY A 19 -8.00 32.11 22.49
C GLY A 19 -8.26 30.66 22.84
N ARG A 20 -9.49 30.23 22.58
CA ARG A 20 -9.90 28.83 22.59
C ARG A 20 -9.02 28.10 21.56
N SER A 21 -8.23 27.14 22.00
CA SER A 21 -7.49 26.22 21.13
C SER A 21 -8.44 25.65 20.05
N PRO A 22 -7.98 25.39 18.82
CA PRO A 22 -8.78 24.64 17.86
C PRO A 22 -9.15 23.31 18.52
N ALA A 23 -10.46 23.04 18.57
CA ALA A 23 -11.00 21.88 19.23
C ALA A 23 -10.34 20.61 18.70
N ALA A 24 -9.84 19.78 19.63
CA ALA A 24 -9.40 18.43 19.35
C ALA A 24 -10.49 17.66 18.57
N GLU A 25 -10.06 16.92 17.54
CA GLU A 25 -10.91 16.07 16.72
C GLU A 25 -11.86 15.24 17.60
N SER A 26 -13.16 15.49 17.50
CA SER A 26 -14.18 14.79 18.30
C SER A 26 -14.60 13.50 17.59
N GLY A 27 -13.74 12.48 17.65
CA GLY A 27 -14.03 11.09 17.30
C GLY A 27 -13.42 10.15 18.35
N PRO A 28 -13.86 8.87 18.43
CA PRO A 28 -13.17 7.89 19.27
C PRO A 28 -11.72 7.70 18.77
N PRO A 29 -10.76 7.48 19.69
CA PRO A 29 -9.34 7.44 19.35
C PRO A 29 -9.03 6.32 18.34
N SER A 30 -8.17 6.62 17.36
CA SER A 30 -7.63 5.61 16.43
C SER A 30 -6.87 4.51 17.19
N GLU A 31 -6.59 3.37 16.56
CA GLU A 31 -5.81 2.30 17.20
C GLU A 31 -4.43 2.78 17.67
N ASP A 32 -3.78 3.64 16.88
CA ASP A 32 -2.52 4.28 17.26
C ASP A 32 -2.72 5.21 18.47
N GLU A 33 -3.81 5.98 18.51
CA GLU A 33 -4.12 6.84 19.65
C GLU A 33 -4.46 6.03 20.91
N GLN A 34 -5.15 4.89 20.78
CA GLN A 34 -5.38 3.96 21.89
C GLN A 34 -4.07 3.36 22.38
N THR A 35 -3.16 2.99 21.48
CA THR A 35 -1.82 2.50 21.80
C THR A 35 -1.02 3.56 22.57
N LEU A 36 -1.05 4.80 22.11
CA LEU A 36 -0.39 5.94 22.77
C LEU A 36 -1.01 6.23 24.14
N GLN A 37 -2.33 6.22 24.25
CA GLN A 37 -3.04 6.43 25.51
C GLN A 37 -2.74 5.31 26.52
N ALA A 38 -2.70 4.05 26.09
CA ALA A 38 -2.30 2.92 26.93
C ALA A 38 -0.86 3.04 27.43
N ALA A 39 0.02 3.63 26.61
CA ALA A 39 1.40 3.96 26.99
C ALA A 39 1.53 5.27 27.80
N GLY A 40 0.45 6.01 28.04
CA GLY A 40 0.46 7.29 28.74
C GLY A 40 1.08 8.45 27.95
N VAL A 41 1.18 8.31 26.62
CA VAL A 41 1.67 9.34 25.71
C VAL A 41 0.50 10.19 25.23
N GLY A 42 0.65 11.52 25.32
CA GLY A 42 -0.35 12.45 24.80
C GLY A 42 -0.46 12.32 23.27
N THR A 43 -1.69 12.35 22.74
CA THR A 43 -1.93 12.17 21.30
C THR A 43 -1.92 13.48 20.53
N ASP A 44 -1.86 14.64 21.19
CA ASP A 44 -1.79 15.95 20.54
C ASP A 44 -0.42 16.25 19.90
N GLY A 45 -0.42 17.13 18.89
CA GLY A 45 0.78 17.49 18.14
C GLY A 45 1.93 17.94 19.04
N PRO A 46 1.73 18.91 19.96
CA PRO A 46 2.77 19.31 20.92
C PRO A 46 3.33 18.16 21.77
N ALA A 47 2.46 17.29 22.32
CA ALA A 47 2.88 16.14 23.13
C ALA A 47 3.72 15.14 22.32
N LEU A 48 3.32 14.84 21.09
CA LEU A 48 4.05 13.93 20.21
C LEU A 48 5.39 14.50 19.73
N LEU A 49 5.44 15.81 19.42
CA LEU A 49 6.71 16.46 19.09
C LEU A 49 7.69 16.38 20.26
N GLU A 50 7.21 16.59 21.49
CA GLU A 50 8.03 16.47 22.70
C GLU A 50 8.49 15.02 22.95
N PHE A 51 7.61 14.04 22.72
CA PHE A 51 7.93 12.61 22.82
C PHE A 51 9.15 12.23 21.97
N PHE A 52 9.23 12.70 20.73
CA PHE A 52 10.37 12.41 19.86
C PHE A 52 11.60 13.28 20.16
N ARG A 53 11.44 14.56 20.52
CA ARG A 53 12.57 15.42 20.91
C ARG A 53 13.38 14.80 22.04
N ARG A 54 12.70 14.26 23.06
CA ARG A 54 13.35 13.60 24.21
C ARG A 54 14.10 12.32 23.85
N ARG A 55 13.69 11.64 22.78
CA ARG A 55 14.35 10.44 22.27
C ARG A 55 15.47 10.72 21.28
N SER A 56 15.49 11.91 20.69
CA SER A 56 16.44 12.30 19.64
C SER A 56 17.69 13.02 20.16
N THR A 57 17.81 13.22 21.48
CA THR A 57 19.00 13.83 22.08
C THR A 57 20.12 12.79 22.13
N PRO A 58 21.27 13.02 21.46
CA PRO A 58 22.38 12.06 21.35
C PRO A 58 22.93 11.56 22.69
N ASP A 59 22.76 12.39 23.72
CA ASP A 59 22.89 12.05 25.12
C ASP A 59 21.71 12.72 25.83
N ALA A 60 20.66 11.98 26.16
CA ALA A 60 19.85 12.40 27.29
C ALA A 60 20.79 12.33 28.49
N ASP A 61 21.43 13.47 28.85
CA ASP A 61 22.45 13.61 29.90
C ASP A 61 22.24 12.51 30.93
N GLN A 62 23.17 11.56 31.07
CA GLN A 62 23.04 10.54 32.12
C GLN A 62 22.75 11.22 33.47
N GLY A 63 23.29 12.43 33.67
CA GLY A 63 22.94 13.33 34.78
C GLY A 63 21.46 13.70 34.86
N LYS A 64 20.79 14.08 33.76
CA LYS A 64 19.34 14.35 33.76
C LYS A 64 18.50 13.10 34.03
N ILE A 65 18.91 11.94 33.49
CA ILE A 65 18.22 10.67 33.77
C ILE A 65 18.41 10.30 35.25
N GLN A 66 19.62 10.44 35.78
CA GLN A 66 19.92 10.25 37.21
C GLN A 66 19.16 11.23 38.10
N ASP A 67 19.02 12.50 37.69
CA ASP A 67 18.22 13.50 38.40
C ASP A 67 16.74 13.11 38.43
N LEU A 68 16.20 12.61 37.32
CA LEU A 68 14.83 12.11 37.26
C LEU A 68 14.65 10.86 38.13
N ILE A 69 15.63 9.95 38.14
CA ILE A 69 15.65 8.78 39.02
C ILE A 69 15.68 9.22 40.49
N HIS A 70 16.48 10.22 40.84
CA HIS A 70 16.52 10.78 42.20
C HIS A 70 15.15 11.38 42.60
N LYS A 71 14.50 12.09 41.67
CA LYS A 71 13.15 12.67 41.86
C LYS A 71 12.06 11.62 42.02
N LEU A 72 12.29 10.34 41.72
CA LEU A 72 11.35 9.27 42.06
C LEU A 72 11.20 9.08 43.58
N GLY A 73 12.17 9.53 44.38
CA GLY A 73 12.14 9.49 45.85
C GLY A 73 11.67 10.79 46.51
N ASP A 74 11.31 11.82 45.74
CA ASP A 74 10.92 13.14 46.27
C ASP A 74 9.72 13.03 47.23
N ARG A 75 9.54 13.93 48.20
CA ARG A 75 8.39 13.89 49.13
C ARG A 75 7.06 14.30 48.46
N SER A 76 7.11 15.11 47.41
CA SER A 76 5.96 15.56 46.64
C SER A 76 5.48 14.49 45.65
N ALA A 77 4.19 14.15 45.72
CA ALA A 77 3.58 13.22 44.77
C ALA A 77 3.57 13.77 43.34
N GLN A 78 3.42 15.10 43.15
CA GLN A 78 3.46 15.71 41.83
C GLN A 78 4.85 15.56 41.18
N VAL A 79 5.92 15.78 41.95
CA VAL A 79 7.31 15.69 41.44
C VAL A 79 7.65 14.25 41.07
N ARG A 80 7.35 13.28 41.93
CA ARG A 80 7.58 11.86 41.64
C ARG A 80 6.81 11.37 40.42
N ASN A 81 5.53 11.74 40.31
CA ASN A 81 4.69 11.30 39.18
C ASN A 81 5.13 11.93 37.85
N LYS A 82 5.56 13.20 37.87
CA LYS A 82 6.15 13.86 36.70
C LYS A 82 7.46 13.17 36.30
N ALA A 83 8.33 12.86 37.27
CA ALA A 83 9.58 12.16 37.00
C ALA A 83 9.36 10.76 36.40
N GLU A 84 8.33 10.05 36.86
CA GLU A 84 7.93 8.75 36.30
C GLU A 84 7.46 8.87 34.85
N VAL A 85 6.60 9.85 34.53
CA VAL A 85 6.19 10.13 33.14
C VAL A 85 7.39 10.53 32.28
N ASP A 86 8.26 11.38 32.81
CA ASP A 86 9.43 11.88 32.10
C ASP A 86 10.43 10.74 31.79
N LEU A 87 10.65 9.81 32.72
CA LEU A 87 11.51 8.63 32.51
C LEU A 87 10.93 7.64 31.50
N VAL A 88 9.63 7.40 31.53
CA VAL A 88 8.94 6.59 30.51
C VAL A 88 9.02 7.27 29.14
N ALA A 89 8.93 8.61 29.11
CA ALA A 89 9.12 9.40 27.89
C ALA A 89 10.58 9.45 27.42
N VAL A 90 11.59 9.24 28.27
CA VAL A 90 12.98 9.03 27.80
C VAL A 90 13.10 7.66 27.12
N GLY A 91 12.49 6.62 27.69
CA GLY A 91 12.45 5.28 27.08
C GLY A 91 13.77 4.52 27.21
N GLN A 92 14.26 3.91 26.12
CA GLN A 92 15.43 3.02 26.10
C GLN A 92 16.70 3.60 26.75
N PRO A 93 17.09 4.88 26.53
CA PRO A 93 18.25 5.47 27.19
C PRO A 93 18.18 5.45 28.72
N ALA A 94 16.98 5.40 29.31
CA ALA A 94 16.81 5.34 30.76
C ALA A 94 16.96 3.90 31.32
N ILE A 95 16.84 2.86 30.50
CA ILE A 95 16.81 1.46 30.98
C ILE A 95 18.08 1.06 31.74
N PRO A 96 19.31 1.32 31.27
CA PRO A 96 20.52 0.93 32.00
C PRO A 96 20.55 1.57 33.40
N LEU A 97 20.22 2.86 33.49
CA LEU A 97 20.22 3.62 34.74
C LEU A 97 19.05 3.24 35.66
N LEU A 98 17.89 2.92 35.10
CA LEU A 98 16.74 2.41 35.85
C LEU A 98 17.00 1.02 36.41
N ARG A 99 17.68 0.13 35.67
CA ARG A 99 18.12 -1.18 36.19
C ARG A 99 19.08 -1.00 37.35
N GLN A 100 20.04 -0.08 37.23
CA GLN A 100 20.94 0.27 38.32
C GLN A 100 20.17 0.82 39.54
N ALA A 101 19.16 1.67 39.33
CA ALA A 101 18.33 2.22 40.41
C ALA A 101 17.48 1.16 41.12
N VAL A 102 17.08 0.10 40.42
CA VAL A 102 16.37 -1.05 41.00
C VAL A 102 17.26 -1.86 41.94
N GLU A 103 18.55 -1.94 41.65
CA GLU A 103 19.56 -2.60 42.48
C GLU A 103 20.04 -1.72 43.66
N GLY A 104 19.61 -0.47 43.73
CA GLY A 104 19.96 0.48 44.78
C GLY A 104 19.28 0.23 46.14
N HIS A 105 19.74 0.93 47.17
CA HIS A 105 19.30 0.76 48.57
C HIS A 105 17.98 1.49 48.90
N ASP A 106 17.50 2.39 48.03
CA ASP A 106 16.24 3.11 48.24
C ASP A 106 15.05 2.30 47.70
N ILE A 107 14.27 1.73 48.63
CA ILE A 107 13.12 0.87 48.34
C ILE A 107 12.02 1.63 47.57
N ALA A 108 11.80 2.92 47.87
CA ALA A 108 10.75 3.71 47.25
C ALA A 108 11.11 4.07 45.80
N VAL A 109 12.37 4.46 45.56
CA VAL A 109 12.92 4.68 44.22
C VAL A 109 12.93 3.37 43.44
N ALA A 110 13.38 2.26 44.04
CA ALA A 110 13.44 0.95 43.38
C ALA A 110 12.05 0.45 42.94
N GLY A 111 11.01 0.61 43.77
CA GLY A 111 9.64 0.23 43.41
C GLY A 111 9.08 1.04 42.23
N ARG A 112 9.40 2.34 42.17
CA ARG A 112 9.00 3.21 41.05
C ARG A 112 9.85 3.01 39.81
N ALA A 113 11.14 2.74 39.96
CA ALA A 113 12.02 2.37 38.87
C ALA A 113 11.58 1.05 38.22
N LYS A 114 11.17 0.04 39.01
CA LYS A 114 10.51 -1.18 38.50
C LYS A 114 9.21 -0.86 37.75
N THR A 115 8.43 0.12 38.23
CA THR A 115 7.22 0.57 37.55
C THR A 115 7.54 1.27 36.22
N CYS A 116 8.57 2.11 36.17
CA CYS A 116 9.08 2.73 34.95
C CYS A 116 9.56 1.67 33.96
N LEU A 117 10.40 0.72 34.40
CA LEU A 117 10.88 -0.39 33.58
C LEU A 117 9.74 -1.25 33.04
N ARG A 118 8.73 -1.54 33.86
CA ARG A 118 7.53 -2.23 33.42
C ARG A 118 6.79 -1.41 32.37
N LYS A 119 6.53 -0.12 32.61
CA LYS A 119 5.87 0.77 31.63
C LYS A 119 6.64 0.93 30.33
N ILE A 120 7.97 0.96 30.41
CA ILE A 120 8.87 0.97 29.26
C ILE A 120 8.87 -0.40 28.55
N GLY A 121 8.71 -1.51 29.29
CA GLY A 121 8.76 -2.89 28.77
C GLY A 121 7.40 -3.59 28.56
N THR A 122 6.25 -2.93 28.77
CA THR A 122 4.90 -3.51 28.63
C THR A 122 4.30 -3.38 27.23
N VAL A 123 4.92 -2.59 26.35
CA VAL A 123 4.51 -2.48 24.94
C VAL A 123 5.72 -2.88 24.10
N PRO A 124 5.56 -3.68 23.02
CA PRO A 124 6.66 -3.98 22.11
C PRO A 124 7.40 -2.69 21.69
N GLU A 125 8.72 -2.78 21.71
CA GLU A 125 9.70 -1.67 21.67
C GLU A 125 9.53 -0.71 20.47
N ASP A 126 8.96 -1.21 19.38
CA ASP A 126 8.69 -0.60 18.09
C ASP A 126 7.30 0.08 18.01
N MET A 127 6.30 -0.43 18.74
CA MET A 127 4.89 -0.05 18.50
C MET A 127 4.56 1.38 18.94
N VAL A 128 5.07 1.87 20.08
CA VAL A 128 4.73 3.21 20.58
C VAL A 128 5.37 4.32 19.73
N PRO A 129 6.68 4.27 19.40
CA PRO A 129 7.27 5.25 18.50
C PRO A 129 6.71 5.17 17.08
N ALA A 130 6.40 3.97 16.57
CA ALA A 130 5.72 3.80 15.28
C ALA A 130 4.33 4.46 15.27
N ALA A 131 3.50 4.18 16.28
CA ALA A 131 2.18 4.80 16.44
C ALA A 131 2.28 6.33 16.57
N ALA A 132 3.25 6.83 17.35
CA ALA A 132 3.50 8.26 17.50
C ALA A 132 3.89 8.91 16.16
N ALA A 133 4.71 8.23 15.35
CA ALA A 133 5.14 8.71 14.04
C ALA A 133 3.94 8.80 13.07
N ARG A 134 3.08 7.76 13.03
CA ARG A 134 1.86 7.77 12.22
C ARG A 134 0.89 8.87 12.62
N VAL A 135 0.66 9.05 13.92
CA VAL A 135 -0.24 10.13 14.39
C VAL A 135 0.35 11.51 14.10
N LEU A 136 1.68 11.70 14.18
CA LEU A 136 2.33 12.94 13.73
C LEU A 136 2.21 13.17 12.23
N ALA A 137 2.37 12.12 11.42
CA ALA A 137 2.20 12.19 9.96
C ALA A 137 0.76 12.54 9.55
N LEU A 138 -0.23 12.13 10.35
CA LEU A 138 -1.62 12.48 10.13
C LEU A 138 -1.93 13.93 10.54
N ARG A 139 -1.44 14.35 11.72
CA ARG A 139 -1.73 15.67 12.30
C ARG A 139 -0.88 16.80 11.72
N GLN A 140 0.31 16.47 11.25
CA GLN A 140 1.29 17.35 10.60
C GLN A 140 1.51 18.69 11.32
N PRO A 141 1.71 18.73 12.67
CA PRO A 141 2.02 19.98 13.33
C PRO A 141 3.32 20.59 12.79
N GLU A 142 3.50 21.90 12.98
CA GLU A 142 4.76 22.54 12.65
C GLU A 142 5.94 21.84 13.36
N LYS A 143 7.09 21.73 12.68
CA LYS A 143 8.32 21.05 13.14
C LYS A 143 8.31 19.52 13.14
N THR A 144 7.27 18.85 12.61
CA THR A 144 7.28 17.38 12.47
C THR A 144 8.49 16.88 11.68
N ALA A 145 8.80 17.51 10.54
CA ALA A 145 9.94 17.10 9.70
C ALA A 145 11.28 17.16 10.45
N GLU A 146 11.53 18.25 11.19
CA GLU A 146 12.73 18.44 12.00
C GLU A 146 12.89 17.35 13.06
N VAL A 147 11.81 17.08 13.80
CA VAL A 147 11.84 16.16 14.93
C VAL A 147 12.00 14.69 14.48
N LEU A 148 11.27 14.26 13.46
CA LEU A 148 11.39 12.91 12.91
C LEU A 148 12.76 12.69 12.24
N LEU A 149 13.28 13.71 11.52
CA LEU A 149 14.62 13.65 10.93
C LEU A 149 15.71 13.48 12.00
N ASN A 150 15.60 14.20 13.13
CA ASN A 150 16.53 14.03 14.24
C ASN A 150 16.41 12.62 14.85
N TYR A 151 15.18 12.13 15.04
CA TYR A 151 14.95 10.83 15.64
C TYR A 151 15.54 9.69 14.81
N LEU A 152 15.40 9.73 13.47
CA LEU A 152 15.97 8.72 12.56
C LEU A 152 17.48 8.50 12.75
N THR A 153 18.23 9.52 13.19
CA THR A 153 19.67 9.37 13.43
C THR A 153 20.02 8.58 14.69
N THR A 154 19.03 8.31 15.54
CA THR A 154 19.17 7.61 16.82
C THR A 154 18.60 6.19 16.81
N VAL A 155 17.85 5.83 15.77
CA VAL A 155 17.17 4.53 15.67
C VAL A 155 18.10 3.53 14.98
N SER A 156 18.33 2.39 15.64
CA SER A 156 19.08 1.26 15.07
C SER A 156 18.19 0.16 14.50
N ASP A 157 16.91 0.14 14.90
CA ASP A 157 15.92 -0.82 14.41
C ASP A 157 15.45 -0.44 13.01
N GLU A 158 15.59 -1.37 12.04
CA GLU A 158 15.32 -1.08 10.63
C GLU A 158 13.82 -0.91 10.33
N ASP A 159 12.95 -1.67 11.02
CA ASP A 159 11.50 -1.60 10.83
C ASP A 159 10.96 -0.26 11.34
N LEU A 160 11.35 0.14 12.55
CA LEU A 160 11.00 1.44 13.10
C LEU A 160 11.61 2.59 12.28
N SER A 161 12.85 2.43 11.79
CA SER A 161 13.47 3.43 10.91
C SER A 161 12.65 3.62 9.64
N GLN A 162 12.17 2.54 9.03
CA GLN A 162 11.32 2.60 7.84
C GLN A 162 9.97 3.27 8.14
N GLU A 163 9.37 3.00 9.30
CA GLU A 163 8.11 3.64 9.71
C GLU A 163 8.27 5.15 9.92
N VAL A 164 9.31 5.57 10.63
CA VAL A 164 9.61 6.98 10.85
C VAL A 164 9.97 7.67 9.53
N GLN A 165 10.65 6.97 8.62
CA GLN A 165 10.95 7.45 7.27
C GLN A 165 9.67 7.67 6.44
N SER A 166 8.68 6.78 6.55
CA SER A 166 7.36 6.94 5.92
C SER A 166 6.60 8.14 6.50
N ALA A 167 6.62 8.30 7.83
CA ALA A 167 6.03 9.47 8.48
C ALA A 167 6.71 10.78 8.07
N LEU A 168 8.03 10.77 7.87
CA LEU A 168 8.78 11.92 7.37
C LEU A 168 8.41 12.25 5.92
N ALA A 169 8.21 11.24 5.08
CA ALA A 169 7.78 11.43 3.69
C ALA A 169 6.38 12.08 3.59
N ALA A 170 5.46 11.73 4.50
CA ALA A 170 4.10 12.31 4.53
C ALA A 170 4.07 13.83 4.79
N VAL A 171 5.14 14.38 5.40
CA VAL A 171 5.28 15.83 5.65
C VAL A 171 6.32 16.51 4.73
N ALA A 172 6.96 15.75 3.85
CA ALA A 172 8.05 16.24 3.01
C ALA A 172 7.60 17.15 1.86
N PHE A 173 6.32 17.11 1.50
CA PHE A 173 5.74 17.96 0.46
C PHE A 173 4.36 18.45 0.92
N ARG A 174 4.19 19.77 1.04
CA ARG A 174 2.96 20.41 1.53
C ARG A 174 2.66 21.67 0.73
N ASP A 175 1.39 21.86 0.38
CA ASP A 175 0.91 23.02 -0.39
C ASP A 175 1.71 23.30 -1.67
N GLY A 176 2.06 22.23 -2.39
CA GLY A 176 2.81 22.32 -3.64
C GLY A 176 4.31 22.63 -3.47
N ARG A 177 4.85 22.58 -2.24
CA ARG A 177 6.26 22.93 -1.94
C ARG A 177 6.97 21.85 -1.13
N LEU A 178 8.26 21.70 -1.39
CA LEU A 178 9.15 20.86 -0.57
C LEU A 178 9.29 21.45 0.84
N ASP A 179 9.35 20.60 1.84
CA ASP A 179 9.57 21.05 3.22
C ASP A 179 10.98 21.69 3.35
N PRO A 180 11.07 22.94 3.84
CA PRO A 180 12.33 23.68 3.85
C PRO A 180 13.36 23.08 4.82
N VAL A 181 12.94 22.36 5.86
CA VAL A 181 13.86 21.68 6.78
C VAL A 181 14.54 20.52 6.06
N LEU A 182 13.78 19.75 5.28
CA LEU A 182 14.33 18.64 4.50
C LEU A 182 15.21 19.14 3.36
N GLY A 183 14.81 20.18 2.64
CA GLY A 183 15.64 20.80 1.60
C GLY A 183 16.99 21.26 2.15
N LYS A 184 17.02 21.92 3.32
CA LYS A 184 18.26 22.28 4.00
C LYS A 184 19.09 21.06 4.44
N ALA A 185 18.43 19.99 4.89
CA ALA A 185 19.08 18.78 5.37
C ALA A 185 19.79 17.98 4.27
N LEU A 186 19.50 18.23 2.99
CA LEU A 186 20.26 17.66 1.87
C LEU A 186 21.75 18.07 1.90
N GLY A 187 22.08 19.21 2.49
CA GLY A 187 23.45 19.69 2.70
C GLY A 187 23.98 19.52 4.13
N ASP A 188 23.37 18.66 4.95
CA ASP A 188 23.75 18.48 6.35
C ASP A 188 25.15 17.84 6.50
N LYS A 189 25.87 18.17 7.58
CA LYS A 189 27.17 17.56 7.88
C LYS A 189 27.06 16.06 8.17
N ASN A 190 25.94 15.62 8.76
CA ASN A 190 25.70 14.22 9.05
C ASN A 190 25.13 13.48 7.81
N PRO A 191 25.79 12.42 7.30
CA PRO A 191 25.35 11.69 6.12
C PRO A 191 23.98 11.00 6.30
N GLY A 192 23.68 10.50 7.50
CA GLY A 192 22.38 9.89 7.81
C GLY A 192 21.23 10.88 7.64
N ARG A 193 21.43 12.15 8.02
CA ARG A 193 20.44 13.22 7.81
C ARG A 193 20.24 13.55 6.34
N ARG A 194 21.34 13.65 5.57
CA ARG A 194 21.28 13.86 4.11
C ARG A 194 20.48 12.76 3.42
N ALA A 195 20.81 11.50 3.71
CA ALA A 195 20.14 10.34 3.14
C ALA A 195 18.65 10.26 3.54
N ALA A 196 18.33 10.48 4.82
CA ALA A 196 16.95 10.46 5.30
C ALA A 196 16.10 11.56 4.67
N ALA A 197 16.64 12.77 4.53
CA ALA A 197 15.97 13.88 3.87
C ALA A 197 15.73 13.59 2.39
N ALA A 198 16.75 13.09 1.67
CA ALA A 198 16.64 12.69 0.27
C ALA A 198 15.55 11.64 0.04
N VAL A 199 15.56 10.55 0.82
CA VAL A 199 14.56 9.47 0.70
C VAL A 199 13.15 9.99 1.03
N ALA A 200 13.01 10.85 2.05
CA ALA A 200 11.72 11.44 2.41
C ALA A 200 11.18 12.33 1.29
N LEU A 201 12.04 13.16 0.69
CA LEU A 201 11.67 14.03 -0.42
C LEU A 201 11.30 13.21 -1.67
N CYS A 202 12.07 12.18 -2.04
CA CYS A 202 11.70 11.30 -3.16
C CYS A 202 10.35 10.63 -2.94
N ARG A 203 10.09 10.05 -1.77
CA ARG A 203 8.81 9.39 -1.46
C ARG A 203 7.65 10.39 -1.38
N GLY A 204 7.87 11.52 -0.69
CA GLY A 204 6.84 12.51 -0.37
C GLY A 204 6.54 13.54 -1.46
N ALA A 205 7.53 13.93 -2.26
CA ALA A 205 7.36 14.88 -3.37
C ALA A 205 7.44 14.24 -4.76
N GLY A 206 7.87 12.97 -4.87
CA GLY A 206 7.97 12.28 -6.16
C GLY A 206 9.01 12.94 -7.07
N GLU A 207 8.72 12.98 -8.37
CA GLU A 207 9.61 13.55 -9.39
C GLU A 207 10.01 15.01 -9.13
N ARG A 208 9.19 15.78 -8.39
CA ARG A 208 9.52 17.17 -8.02
C ARG A 208 10.73 17.30 -7.10
N ALA A 209 11.09 16.24 -6.37
CA ALA A 209 12.30 16.22 -5.55
C ALA A 209 13.56 15.95 -6.37
N VAL A 210 13.45 15.41 -7.59
CA VAL A 210 14.61 14.96 -8.38
C VAL A 210 15.65 16.07 -8.57
N PRO A 211 15.31 17.32 -8.97
CA PRO A 211 16.32 18.36 -9.15
C PRO A 211 17.12 18.70 -7.89
N GLU A 212 16.49 18.64 -6.71
CA GLU A 212 17.13 18.95 -5.43
C GLU A 212 17.94 17.75 -4.88
N VAL A 213 17.47 16.52 -5.14
CA VAL A 213 18.06 15.29 -4.58
C VAL A 213 19.12 14.67 -5.50
N ALA A 214 19.01 14.82 -6.83
CA ALA A 214 19.96 14.28 -7.80
C ALA A 214 21.43 14.61 -7.53
N PRO A 215 21.82 15.80 -7.03
CA PRO A 215 23.21 16.07 -6.65
C PRO A 215 23.82 15.07 -5.65
N LEU A 216 22.99 14.44 -4.80
CA LEU A 216 23.45 13.45 -3.81
C LEU A 216 23.81 12.09 -4.44
N LEU A 217 23.55 11.87 -5.74
CA LEU A 217 24.11 10.76 -6.50
C LEU A 217 25.66 10.80 -6.53
N HIS A 218 26.24 11.99 -6.33
CA HIS A 218 27.67 12.21 -6.25
C HIS A 218 28.14 12.58 -4.82
N ASP A 219 27.31 12.32 -3.80
CA ASP A 219 27.70 12.54 -2.40
C ASP A 219 28.99 11.75 -2.09
N PRO A 220 29.96 12.29 -1.33
CA PRO A 220 31.19 11.57 -1.02
C PRO A 220 30.96 10.28 -0.22
N GLU A 221 29.91 10.22 0.60
CA GLU A 221 29.61 9.07 1.45
C GLU A 221 28.85 7.98 0.69
N VAL A 222 29.45 6.78 0.60
CA VAL A 222 28.86 5.59 -0.06
C VAL A 222 27.48 5.26 0.53
N SER A 223 27.33 5.42 1.85
CA SER A 223 26.07 5.16 2.57
C SER A 223 24.93 6.07 2.13
N VAL A 224 25.23 7.31 1.71
CA VAL A 224 24.25 8.25 1.16
C VAL A 224 23.85 7.80 -0.23
N ARG A 225 24.83 7.55 -1.12
CA ARG A 225 24.57 7.07 -2.49
C ARG A 225 23.73 5.79 -2.49
N ARG A 226 24.02 4.83 -1.60
CA ARG A 226 23.25 3.57 -1.45
C ARG A 226 21.78 3.79 -1.13
N ARG A 227 21.44 4.83 -0.35
CA ARG A 227 20.03 5.13 0.00
C ARG A 227 19.34 6.02 -1.03
N VAL A 228 20.07 6.95 -1.66
CA VAL A 228 19.53 7.92 -2.60
C VAL A 228 19.31 7.33 -3.99
N ALA A 229 20.24 6.52 -4.50
CA ALA A 229 20.18 6.01 -5.87
C ALA A 229 18.95 5.12 -6.14
N PRO A 230 18.57 4.15 -5.27
CA PRO A 230 17.34 3.39 -5.47
C PRO A 230 16.09 4.29 -5.44
N ALA A 231 16.04 5.25 -4.52
CA ALA A 231 14.91 6.17 -4.39
C ALA A 231 14.70 7.04 -5.63
N LEU A 232 15.79 7.48 -6.29
CA LEU A 232 15.73 8.21 -7.56
C LEU A 232 15.41 7.29 -8.75
N ALA A 233 15.95 6.07 -8.79
CA ALA A 233 15.63 5.09 -9.82
C ALA A 233 14.15 4.64 -9.77
N ASP A 234 13.55 4.58 -8.58
CA ASP A 234 12.12 4.35 -8.39
C ASP A 234 11.27 5.48 -8.99
N LEU A 235 11.76 6.71 -8.95
CA LEU A 235 11.19 7.88 -9.64
C LEU A 235 11.60 7.96 -11.12
N ARG A 236 12.24 6.91 -11.63
CA ARG A 236 12.71 6.80 -13.03
C ARG A 236 13.70 7.90 -13.42
N ASP A 237 14.52 8.35 -12.47
CA ASP A 237 15.72 9.13 -12.76
C ASP A 237 16.82 8.19 -13.29
N GLY A 238 17.10 8.30 -14.60
CA GLY A 238 18.07 7.46 -15.29
C GLY A 238 19.52 7.66 -14.81
N ASP A 239 19.84 8.81 -14.22
CA ASP A 239 21.20 9.12 -13.73
C ASP A 239 21.55 8.33 -12.46
N ALA A 240 20.55 7.78 -11.79
CA ALA A 240 20.75 6.90 -10.64
C ALA A 240 21.29 5.51 -11.03
N VAL A 241 21.00 5.02 -12.25
CA VAL A 241 21.40 3.67 -12.69
C VAL A 241 22.92 3.49 -12.74
N PRO A 242 23.71 4.40 -13.36
CA PRO A 242 25.17 4.35 -13.29
C PRO A 242 25.73 4.30 -11.86
N VAL A 243 25.10 4.99 -10.90
CA VAL A 243 25.53 5.01 -9.50
C VAL A 243 25.23 3.68 -8.81
N LEU A 244 24.05 3.10 -9.04
CA LEU A 244 23.72 1.75 -8.57
C LEU A 244 24.73 0.72 -9.09
N ILE A 245 25.09 0.81 -10.37
CA ILE A 245 26.10 -0.07 -10.97
C ILE A 245 27.46 0.13 -10.28
N ALA A 246 27.89 1.37 -10.06
CA ALA A 246 29.14 1.67 -9.36
C ALA A 246 29.20 1.06 -7.95
N LEU A 247 28.09 1.13 -7.21
CA LEU A 247 27.97 0.62 -5.84
C LEU A 247 28.21 -0.89 -5.70
N LEU A 248 28.00 -1.68 -6.77
CA LEU A 248 28.31 -3.12 -6.76
C LEU A 248 29.78 -3.42 -6.41
N GLY A 249 30.70 -2.52 -6.80
CA GLY A 249 32.13 -2.64 -6.50
C GLY A 249 32.57 -1.95 -5.20
N GLU A 250 31.77 -1.05 -4.65
CA GLU A 250 32.13 -0.23 -3.48
C GLU A 250 31.56 -0.80 -2.16
N LEU A 251 30.44 -1.52 -2.23
CA LEU A 251 29.71 -2.01 -1.07
C LEU A 251 30.23 -3.37 -0.56
N PRO A 252 30.02 -3.68 0.73
CA PRO A 252 30.13 -5.06 1.24
C PRO A 252 29.17 -6.01 0.51
N GLU A 253 29.49 -7.31 0.49
CA GLU A 253 28.77 -8.34 -0.28
C GLU A 253 27.24 -8.30 -0.06
N ALA A 254 26.78 -8.31 1.19
CA ALA A 254 25.35 -8.29 1.50
C ALA A 254 24.63 -7.07 0.90
N GLN A 255 25.25 -5.89 0.99
CA GLN A 255 24.66 -4.65 0.48
C GLN A 255 24.78 -4.54 -1.04
N ALA A 256 25.83 -5.09 -1.63
CA ALA A 256 25.97 -5.20 -3.09
C ALA A 256 24.90 -6.13 -3.68
N ALA A 257 24.57 -7.23 -2.99
CA ALA A 257 23.51 -8.16 -3.41
C ALA A 257 22.11 -7.51 -3.42
N GLU A 258 21.84 -6.59 -2.48
CA GLU A 258 20.61 -5.78 -2.50
C GLU A 258 20.54 -4.89 -3.74
N VAL A 259 21.64 -4.19 -4.06
CA VAL A 259 21.73 -3.31 -5.24
C VAL A 259 21.63 -4.12 -6.54
N ASP A 260 22.27 -5.27 -6.60
CA ASP A 260 22.18 -6.17 -7.75
C ASP A 260 20.75 -6.70 -7.95
N SER A 261 20.10 -7.16 -6.87
CA SER A 261 18.69 -7.56 -6.90
C SER A 261 17.77 -6.44 -7.38
N PHE A 262 18.06 -5.19 -6.98
CA PHE A 262 17.34 -4.02 -7.48
C PHE A 262 17.54 -3.83 -8.98
N LEU A 263 18.77 -3.94 -9.49
CA LEU A 263 19.08 -3.82 -10.92
C LEU A 263 18.42 -4.94 -11.76
N TYR A 264 18.45 -6.19 -11.28
CA TYR A 264 17.74 -7.30 -11.90
C TYR A 264 16.23 -7.06 -11.92
N ASN A 265 15.65 -6.65 -10.79
CA ASN A 265 14.24 -6.34 -10.70
C ASN A 265 13.87 -5.19 -11.63
N LEU A 266 14.73 -4.18 -11.81
CA LEU A 266 14.54 -3.04 -12.69
C LEU A 266 14.63 -3.42 -14.17
N ALA A 267 15.57 -4.29 -14.55
CA ALA A 267 15.77 -4.73 -15.92
C ALA A 267 14.84 -5.88 -16.35
N GLY A 268 14.35 -6.69 -15.41
CA GLY A 268 13.55 -7.89 -15.70
C GLY A 268 14.28 -8.82 -16.68
N ASP A 269 13.57 -9.32 -17.70
CA ASP A 269 14.14 -10.20 -18.72
C ASP A 269 15.21 -9.52 -19.61
N LEU A 270 15.42 -8.21 -19.49
CA LEU A 270 16.51 -7.51 -20.16
C LEU A 270 17.83 -7.63 -19.40
N ALA A 271 17.82 -8.06 -18.14
CA ALA A 271 19.01 -8.08 -17.29
C ALA A 271 20.15 -8.89 -17.96
N PRO A 272 21.39 -8.39 -17.93
CA PRO A 272 22.52 -9.14 -18.44
C PRO A 272 22.82 -10.31 -17.49
N HIS A 273 23.32 -11.41 -18.05
CA HIS A 273 23.83 -12.50 -17.22
C HIS A 273 25.18 -12.10 -16.63
N CYS A 274 25.27 -12.02 -15.31
CA CYS A 274 26.53 -11.86 -14.59
C CYS A 274 26.75 -13.00 -13.60
N PHE A 275 28.01 -13.39 -13.38
CA PHE A 275 28.36 -14.47 -12.47
C PHE A 275 28.68 -13.94 -11.07
N HIS A 276 27.91 -14.37 -10.06
CA HIS A 276 28.12 -13.96 -8.67
C HIS A 276 29.19 -14.84 -8.02
N GLY A 277 30.46 -14.47 -8.17
CA GLY A 277 31.54 -15.01 -7.34
C GLY A 277 31.59 -14.30 -5.97
N SER A 278 31.94 -15.02 -4.91
CA SER A 278 32.16 -14.42 -3.57
C SER A 278 33.43 -13.56 -3.48
N GLU A 279 34.28 -13.61 -4.52
CA GLU A 279 35.51 -12.82 -4.62
C GLU A 279 35.24 -11.41 -5.21
N SER A 280 36.06 -10.42 -4.85
CA SER A 280 35.99 -9.05 -5.40
C SER A 280 36.14 -8.98 -6.92
N SER A 281 36.85 -9.94 -7.52
CA SER A 281 37.01 -10.10 -8.98
C SER A 281 35.67 -10.32 -9.70
N GLY A 282 34.78 -11.16 -9.15
CA GLY A 282 33.45 -11.41 -9.71
C GLY A 282 32.54 -10.19 -9.66
N ARG A 283 32.63 -9.37 -8.61
CA ARG A 283 31.82 -8.15 -8.45
C ARG A 283 32.24 -7.04 -9.43
N GLU A 284 33.53 -6.91 -9.68
CA GLU A 284 34.07 -5.99 -10.68
C GLU A 284 33.63 -6.37 -12.10
N GLU A 285 33.61 -7.66 -12.40
CA GLU A 285 33.08 -8.20 -13.65
C GLU A 285 31.57 -7.93 -13.80
N CYS A 286 30.77 -8.24 -12.77
CA CYS A 286 29.34 -7.91 -12.74
C CYS A 286 29.11 -6.41 -13.00
N ARG A 287 29.87 -5.53 -12.35
CA ARG A 287 29.79 -4.08 -12.56
C ARG A 287 30.07 -3.71 -14.02
N ALA A 288 31.11 -4.27 -14.62
CA ALA A 288 31.49 -4.00 -16.01
C ALA A 288 30.39 -4.45 -16.98
N ILE A 289 29.81 -5.63 -16.76
CA ILE A 289 28.70 -6.18 -17.55
C ILE A 289 27.47 -5.28 -17.46
N TRP A 290 27.06 -4.89 -16.26
CA TRP A 290 25.93 -3.98 -16.05
C TRP A 290 26.18 -2.60 -16.68
N SER A 291 27.39 -2.06 -16.55
CA SER A 291 27.79 -0.78 -17.16
C SER A 291 27.74 -0.84 -18.70
N GLN A 292 28.18 -1.94 -19.29
CA GLN A 292 28.07 -2.16 -20.73
C GLN A 292 26.61 -2.27 -21.15
N TRP A 293 25.81 -3.07 -20.43
CA TRP A 293 24.39 -3.23 -20.68
C TRP A 293 23.64 -1.90 -20.68
N TRP A 294 23.84 -1.05 -19.66
CA TRP A 294 23.16 0.24 -19.56
C TRP A 294 23.51 1.19 -20.72
N ARG A 295 24.76 1.15 -21.20
CA ARG A 295 25.21 1.95 -22.35
C ARG A 295 24.64 1.44 -23.68
N GLN A 296 24.49 0.13 -23.83
CA GLN A 296 24.04 -0.50 -25.08
C GLN A 296 22.51 -0.61 -25.18
N THR A 297 21.80 -0.56 -24.05
CA THR A 297 20.33 -0.64 -24.03
C THR A 297 19.72 0.65 -24.56
N ASP A 298 19.31 0.62 -25.83
CA ASP A 298 18.67 1.74 -26.51
C ASP A 298 17.16 1.79 -26.21
N GLY A 299 16.74 2.86 -25.54
CA GLY A 299 15.32 3.12 -25.27
C GLY A 299 14.49 3.27 -26.56
N SER A 300 15.07 3.78 -27.65
CA SER A 300 14.36 4.00 -28.92
C SER A 300 14.02 2.67 -29.62
N ALA A 301 14.93 1.69 -29.54
CA ALA A 301 14.66 0.32 -29.97
C ALA A 301 13.52 -0.32 -29.16
N LEU A 302 13.44 -0.08 -27.84
CA LEU A 302 12.32 -0.56 -27.02
C LEU A 302 11.00 0.13 -27.39
N VAL A 303 10.99 1.44 -27.63
CA VAL A 303 9.81 2.16 -28.17
C VAL A 303 9.36 1.54 -29.49
N THR A 304 10.29 1.16 -30.37
CA THR A 304 9.97 0.47 -31.63
C THR A 304 9.30 -0.89 -31.37
N LYS A 305 9.76 -1.66 -30.37
CA LYS A 305 9.09 -2.91 -29.98
C LYS A 305 7.67 -2.67 -29.46
N PHE A 306 7.43 -1.63 -28.66
CA PHE A 306 6.07 -1.26 -28.22
C PHE A 306 5.17 -0.92 -29.41
N ARG A 307 5.68 -0.18 -30.40
CA ARG A 307 4.95 0.12 -31.63
C ARG A 307 4.64 -1.13 -32.44
N GLN A 308 5.59 -2.07 -32.56
CA GLN A 308 5.39 -3.35 -33.26
C GLN A 308 4.38 -4.26 -32.53
N ALA A 309 4.33 -4.20 -31.20
CA ALA A 309 3.36 -4.92 -30.38
C ALA A 309 1.98 -4.23 -30.35
N THR A 310 1.83 -3.08 -31.00
CA THR A 310 0.58 -2.33 -31.08
C THR A 310 -0.01 -2.45 -32.49
N PRO A 311 -1.26 -2.91 -32.64
CA PRO A 311 -1.91 -2.97 -33.95
C PRO A 311 -2.10 -1.57 -34.53
N SER A 312 -1.90 -1.44 -35.84
CA SER A 312 -2.20 -0.21 -36.56
C SER A 312 -3.70 0.14 -36.46
N GLU A 313 -4.08 1.39 -36.71
CA GLU A 313 -5.50 1.76 -36.80
C GLU A 313 -6.26 0.94 -37.84
N ARG A 314 -5.62 0.64 -38.97
CA ARG A 314 -6.17 -0.23 -40.00
C ARG A 314 -6.41 -1.64 -39.48
N ASP A 315 -5.45 -2.22 -38.76
CA ASP A 315 -5.58 -3.56 -38.18
C ASP A 315 -6.65 -3.59 -37.09
N ARG A 316 -6.76 -2.54 -36.28
CA ARG A 316 -7.84 -2.39 -35.28
C ARG A 316 -9.22 -2.28 -35.92
N ALA A 317 -9.36 -1.49 -36.98
CA ALA A 317 -10.61 -1.39 -37.72
C ALA A 317 -10.98 -2.74 -38.35
N ARG A 318 -10.00 -3.43 -38.94
CA ARG A 318 -10.19 -4.78 -39.48
C ARG A 318 -10.61 -5.77 -38.40
N MET A 319 -9.90 -5.81 -37.26
CA MET A 319 -10.25 -6.70 -36.14
C MET A 319 -11.66 -6.45 -35.62
N LYS A 320 -12.08 -5.19 -35.46
CA LYS A 320 -13.46 -4.87 -35.06
C LYS A 320 -14.49 -5.36 -36.07
N SER A 321 -14.21 -5.24 -37.37
CA SER A 321 -15.06 -5.79 -38.42
C SER A 321 -15.16 -7.31 -38.32
N LEU A 322 -14.01 -7.98 -38.22
CA LEU A 322 -13.95 -9.44 -38.11
C LEU A 322 -14.64 -9.96 -36.84
N LEU A 323 -14.51 -9.25 -35.71
CA LEU A 323 -15.23 -9.59 -34.48
C LEU A 323 -16.75 -9.52 -34.66
N LYS A 324 -17.26 -8.51 -35.37
CA LYS A 324 -18.68 -8.44 -35.70
C LYS A 324 -19.09 -9.58 -36.65
N GLU A 325 -18.21 -9.95 -37.57
CA GLU A 325 -18.43 -11.05 -38.50
C GLU A 325 -18.41 -12.43 -37.82
N LEU A 326 -17.89 -12.56 -36.59
CA LEU A 326 -18.01 -13.80 -35.81
C LEU A 326 -19.47 -14.17 -35.48
N GLY A 327 -20.40 -13.20 -35.49
CA GLY A 327 -21.83 -13.43 -35.28
C GLY A 327 -22.66 -13.50 -36.57
N ASN A 328 -22.03 -13.40 -37.75
CA ASN A 328 -22.74 -13.30 -39.03
C ASN A 328 -23.58 -14.54 -39.35
N ASP A 329 -24.84 -14.42 -39.76
CA ASP A 329 -25.72 -15.57 -40.06
C ASP A 329 -25.13 -16.62 -41.02
N ASP A 330 -24.25 -16.21 -41.94
CA ASP A 330 -23.52 -17.11 -42.83
C ASP A 330 -22.32 -17.76 -42.12
N PHE A 331 -22.36 -19.10 -42.02
CA PHE A 331 -21.29 -19.91 -41.44
C PHE A 331 -19.92 -19.68 -42.11
N ALA A 332 -19.86 -19.54 -43.43
CA ALA A 332 -18.60 -19.35 -44.14
C ALA A 332 -17.94 -18.02 -43.76
N VAL A 333 -18.74 -16.97 -43.56
CA VAL A 333 -18.26 -15.66 -43.12
C VAL A 333 -17.72 -15.73 -41.70
N ARG A 334 -18.46 -16.34 -40.75
CA ARG A 334 -17.97 -16.53 -39.37
C ARG A 334 -16.69 -17.35 -39.31
N GLU A 335 -16.61 -18.42 -40.10
CA GLU A 335 -15.45 -19.30 -40.14
C GLU A 335 -14.22 -18.61 -40.72
N GLN A 336 -14.39 -17.81 -41.78
CA GLN A 336 -13.30 -17.00 -42.31
C GLN A 336 -12.84 -15.93 -41.31
N ALA A 337 -13.77 -15.24 -40.64
CA ALA A 337 -13.46 -14.26 -39.62
C ALA A 337 -12.68 -14.88 -38.44
N SER A 338 -13.05 -16.08 -38.02
CA SER A 338 -12.35 -16.84 -36.98
C SER A 338 -10.90 -17.15 -37.39
N ARG A 339 -10.68 -17.55 -38.65
CA ARG A 339 -9.34 -17.84 -39.20
C ARG A 339 -8.50 -16.58 -39.31
N ASP A 340 -9.07 -15.49 -39.82
CA ASP A 340 -8.39 -14.20 -39.96
C ASP A 340 -7.98 -13.64 -38.59
N LEU A 341 -8.85 -13.70 -37.58
CA LEU A 341 -8.52 -13.28 -36.21
C LEU A 341 -7.44 -14.17 -35.57
N THR A 342 -7.48 -15.49 -35.82
CA THR A 342 -6.43 -16.41 -35.34
C THR A 342 -5.10 -16.12 -36.02
N ALA A 343 -5.09 -15.83 -37.32
CA ALA A 343 -3.89 -15.50 -38.08
C ALA A 343 -3.24 -14.17 -37.65
N MET A 344 -4.02 -13.24 -37.08
CA MET A 344 -3.49 -12.02 -36.46
C MET A 344 -2.73 -12.29 -35.15
N GLY A 345 -2.88 -13.47 -34.55
CA GLY A 345 -2.08 -13.94 -33.43
C GLY A 345 -2.26 -13.12 -32.14
N MET A 346 -1.16 -12.94 -31.38
CA MET A 346 -1.17 -12.29 -30.06
C MET A 346 -1.79 -10.89 -30.05
N VAL A 347 -1.74 -10.19 -31.19
CA VAL A 347 -2.28 -8.82 -31.34
C VAL A 347 -3.81 -8.80 -31.27
N ALA A 348 -4.48 -9.90 -31.62
CA ALA A 348 -5.94 -10.03 -31.53
C ALA A 348 -6.42 -10.42 -30.12
N VAL A 349 -5.55 -10.97 -29.27
CA VAL A 349 -5.89 -11.52 -27.94
C VAL A 349 -6.66 -10.54 -27.06
N PRO A 350 -6.26 -9.25 -26.91
CA PRO A 350 -6.98 -8.32 -26.04
C PRO A 350 -8.43 -8.09 -26.47
N LEU A 351 -8.65 -7.94 -27.79
CA LEU A 351 -9.98 -7.73 -28.35
C LEU A 351 -10.83 -9.01 -28.33
N LEU A 352 -10.21 -10.18 -28.52
CA LEU A 352 -10.89 -11.47 -28.39
C LEU A 352 -11.32 -11.73 -26.94
N ARG A 353 -10.47 -11.41 -25.95
CA ARG A 353 -10.83 -11.52 -24.52
C ARG A 353 -12.00 -10.60 -24.15
N GLN A 354 -12.07 -9.43 -24.79
CA GLN A 354 -13.22 -8.54 -24.65
C GLN A 354 -14.47 -9.16 -25.29
N ALA A 355 -14.35 -9.72 -26.50
CA ALA A 355 -15.45 -10.34 -27.23
C ALA A 355 -16.00 -11.62 -26.57
N MET A 356 -15.23 -12.30 -25.71
CA MET A 356 -15.77 -13.39 -24.87
C MET A 356 -16.89 -12.95 -23.93
N LYS A 357 -17.01 -11.64 -23.66
CA LYS A 357 -18.07 -11.05 -22.82
C LYS A 357 -19.21 -10.46 -23.65
N ASP A 358 -19.21 -10.69 -24.96
CA ASP A 358 -20.25 -10.18 -25.85
C ASP A 358 -21.60 -10.87 -25.55
N PRO A 359 -22.73 -10.13 -25.57
CA PRO A 359 -24.05 -10.73 -25.40
C PRO A 359 -24.42 -11.73 -26.50
N ASP A 360 -23.82 -11.65 -27.69
CA ASP A 360 -23.96 -12.67 -28.72
C ASP A 360 -23.12 -13.90 -28.37
N VAL A 361 -23.81 -14.99 -28.06
CA VAL A 361 -23.21 -16.27 -27.64
C VAL A 361 -22.29 -16.84 -28.73
N GLU A 362 -22.58 -16.63 -30.01
CA GLU A 362 -21.75 -17.12 -31.11
C GLU A 362 -20.42 -16.33 -31.18
N ILE A 363 -20.49 -15.00 -31.04
CA ILE A 363 -19.30 -14.14 -30.96
C ILE A 363 -18.45 -14.57 -29.77
N ALA A 364 -19.05 -14.71 -28.58
CA ALA A 364 -18.34 -15.09 -27.37
C ALA A 364 -17.65 -16.45 -27.49
N GLN A 365 -18.37 -17.46 -28.00
CA GLN A 365 -17.85 -18.82 -28.15
C GLN A 365 -16.73 -18.90 -29.20
N ARG A 366 -16.88 -18.21 -30.34
CA ARG A 366 -15.83 -18.19 -31.36
C ARG A 366 -14.62 -17.38 -30.92
N ALA A 367 -14.81 -16.29 -30.20
CA ALA A 367 -13.71 -15.54 -29.62
C ALA A 367 -12.90 -16.40 -28.65
N GLU A 368 -13.56 -17.19 -27.80
CA GLU A 368 -12.91 -18.17 -26.92
C GLU A 368 -12.12 -19.22 -27.74
N ASN A 369 -12.70 -19.75 -28.82
CA ASN A 369 -12.04 -20.73 -29.67
C ASN A 369 -10.80 -20.15 -30.39
N CYS A 370 -10.90 -18.92 -30.90
CA CYS A 370 -9.75 -18.19 -31.44
C CYS A 370 -8.66 -18.00 -30.37
N LEU A 371 -9.03 -17.66 -29.13
CA LEU A 371 -8.08 -17.53 -28.03
C LEU A 371 -7.37 -18.83 -27.69
N LYS A 372 -8.10 -19.94 -27.60
CA LYS A 372 -7.51 -21.28 -27.37
C LYS A 372 -6.49 -21.66 -28.45
N ARG A 373 -6.71 -21.20 -29.69
CA ARG A 373 -5.78 -21.40 -30.82
C ARG A 373 -4.56 -20.49 -30.75
N ILE A 374 -4.72 -19.24 -30.31
CA ILE A 374 -3.63 -18.25 -30.25
C ILE A 374 -2.76 -18.45 -29.00
N VAL A 375 -3.39 -18.69 -27.85
CA VAL A 375 -2.76 -18.89 -26.53
C VAL A 375 -3.12 -20.30 -26.07
N PRO A 376 -2.37 -21.34 -26.51
CA PRO A 376 -2.60 -22.68 -26.04
C PRO A 376 -2.35 -22.77 -24.53
N ASP A 377 -3.13 -23.61 -23.85
CA ASP A 377 -3.04 -23.88 -22.42
C ASP A 377 -1.58 -24.20 -22.03
N PRO A 378 -0.96 -23.48 -21.07
CA PRO A 378 0.40 -23.75 -20.62
C PRO A 378 0.57 -25.18 -20.08
N ALA A 379 -0.49 -25.82 -19.57
CA ALA A 379 -0.46 -27.23 -19.16
C ALA A 379 -0.40 -28.22 -20.34
N LYS A 380 -0.62 -27.75 -21.57
CA LYS A 380 -0.53 -28.50 -22.83
C LYS A 380 0.65 -28.07 -23.72
N VAL A 381 1.51 -27.19 -23.24
CA VAL A 381 2.76 -26.84 -23.95
C VAL A 381 3.69 -28.03 -23.86
N VAL A 382 3.74 -28.82 -24.94
CA VAL A 382 4.71 -29.88 -25.09
C VAL A 382 6.08 -29.28 -25.38
N SER A 383 7.13 -29.99 -24.96
CA SER A 383 8.55 -29.67 -25.14
C SER A 383 8.87 -29.14 -26.55
N PRO A 384 9.92 -28.29 -26.70
CA PRO A 384 10.30 -27.76 -28.01
C PRO A 384 10.60 -28.88 -29.02
N GLY A 385 9.74 -29.05 -30.03
CA GLY A 385 9.95 -30.01 -31.13
C GLY A 385 8.71 -30.79 -31.61
N GLU A 386 7.60 -30.80 -30.86
CA GLU A 386 6.38 -31.49 -31.29
C GLU A 386 5.39 -30.58 -32.02
N VAL A 387 4.93 -31.03 -33.19
CA VAL A 387 3.91 -30.36 -34.01
C VAL A 387 2.55 -30.89 -33.58
N LEU A 388 1.73 -30.05 -32.92
CA LEU A 388 0.33 -30.37 -32.66
C LEU A 388 -0.41 -30.56 -33.99
N MET A 389 -1.22 -31.61 -34.08
CA MET A 389 -2.11 -31.86 -35.22
C MET A 389 -3.56 -31.60 -34.79
N ASP A 390 -4.37 -31.03 -35.67
CA ASP A 390 -5.81 -30.92 -35.41
C ASP A 390 -6.53 -32.28 -35.55
N GLU A 391 -7.82 -32.33 -35.21
CA GLU A 391 -8.65 -33.56 -35.31
C GLU A 391 -8.76 -34.12 -36.74
N SER A 392 -8.34 -33.33 -37.74
CA SER A 392 -8.27 -33.68 -39.15
C SER A 392 -6.85 -34.00 -39.65
N GLY A 393 -5.87 -34.08 -38.75
CA GLY A 393 -4.49 -34.48 -39.07
C GLY A 393 -3.64 -33.40 -39.74
N HIS A 394 -4.04 -32.13 -39.68
CA HIS A 394 -3.23 -31.03 -40.20
C HIS A 394 -2.34 -30.43 -39.11
N PRO A 395 -1.07 -30.10 -39.42
CA PRO A 395 -0.20 -29.33 -38.53
C PRO A 395 -0.90 -28.03 -38.09
N VAL A 396 -1.08 -27.86 -36.78
CA VAL A 396 -1.55 -26.61 -36.21
C VAL A 396 -0.44 -25.59 -36.42
N ALA A 397 -0.66 -24.66 -37.35
CA ALA A 397 0.29 -23.61 -37.66
C ALA A 397 0.49 -22.69 -36.44
N GLY A 398 1.71 -22.67 -35.93
CA GLY A 398 2.24 -21.58 -35.12
C GLY A 398 2.20 -21.79 -33.62
N VAL A 399 3.20 -22.49 -33.07
CA VAL A 399 3.79 -21.97 -31.83
C VAL A 399 4.34 -20.59 -32.17
N PRO A 400 3.90 -19.49 -31.54
CA PRO A 400 4.50 -18.19 -31.78
C PRO A 400 6.00 -18.32 -31.53
N LYS A 401 6.84 -18.02 -32.54
CA LYS A 401 8.28 -17.88 -32.31
C LYS A 401 8.45 -16.88 -31.15
N PRO A 402 9.27 -17.16 -30.12
CA PRO A 402 9.49 -16.26 -28.97
C PRO A 402 10.07 -14.86 -29.27
N GLY A 403 10.01 -14.37 -30.52
CA GLY A 403 10.69 -13.15 -30.97
C GLY A 403 9.98 -11.83 -30.70
N ASN A 404 8.70 -11.83 -30.33
CA ASN A 404 7.89 -10.60 -30.20
C ASN A 404 7.27 -10.38 -28.80
N VAL A 405 7.67 -11.15 -27.79
CA VAL A 405 7.22 -10.90 -26.41
C VAL A 405 7.95 -9.66 -25.89
N LEU A 406 7.19 -8.65 -25.44
CA LEU A 406 7.76 -7.49 -24.78
C LEU A 406 8.36 -7.92 -23.42
N PRO A 407 9.66 -7.67 -23.18
CA PRO A 407 10.29 -7.99 -21.90
C PRO A 407 9.62 -7.27 -20.73
N ALA A 408 9.51 -7.90 -19.57
CA ALA A 408 8.86 -7.30 -18.39
C ALA A 408 9.50 -5.95 -17.98
N GLY A 409 10.82 -5.81 -18.10
CA GLY A 409 11.52 -4.56 -17.79
C GLY A 409 11.45 -3.46 -18.87
N ALA A 410 10.84 -3.71 -20.04
CA ALA A 410 10.89 -2.79 -21.16
C ALA A 410 10.27 -1.42 -20.84
N ALA A 411 9.10 -1.40 -20.17
CA ALA A 411 8.43 -0.15 -19.80
C ALA A 411 9.28 0.66 -18.80
N ARG A 412 9.88 -0.01 -17.82
CA ARG A 412 10.76 0.60 -16.80
C ARG A 412 12.01 1.21 -17.42
N VAL A 413 12.68 0.49 -18.32
CA VAL A 413 13.86 1.00 -19.03
C VAL A 413 13.51 2.16 -19.96
N VAL A 414 12.38 2.10 -20.67
CA VAL A 414 11.89 3.24 -21.48
C VAL A 414 11.64 4.46 -20.59
N ALA A 415 11.02 4.28 -19.43
CA ALA A 415 10.77 5.38 -18.48
C ALA A 415 12.06 5.99 -17.90
N LEU A 416 13.12 5.19 -17.69
CA LEU A 416 14.42 5.70 -17.23
C LEU A 416 15.19 6.43 -18.33
N LYS A 417 15.12 5.95 -19.57
CA LYS A 417 15.81 6.54 -20.72
C LYS A 417 15.08 7.74 -21.32
N LYS A 418 13.77 7.83 -21.10
CA LYS A 418 12.85 8.86 -21.63
C LYS A 418 13.05 9.18 -23.13
N PRO A 419 13.13 8.18 -24.03
CA PRO A 419 13.36 8.43 -25.45
C PRO A 419 12.16 9.16 -26.10
N PRO A 420 12.37 9.94 -27.17
CA PRO A 420 11.28 10.61 -27.88
C PRO A 420 10.18 9.65 -28.35
N GLY A 421 8.91 10.06 -28.18
CA GLY A 421 7.75 9.24 -28.56
C GLY A 421 7.45 8.06 -27.63
N ALA A 422 8.11 7.98 -26.46
CA ALA A 422 7.82 6.96 -25.45
C ALA A 422 6.37 7.02 -24.94
N ALA A 423 5.89 8.21 -24.55
CA ALA A 423 4.54 8.40 -24.03
C ALA A 423 3.48 7.96 -25.04
N GLU A 424 3.65 8.37 -26.30
CA GLU A 424 2.80 7.96 -27.41
C GLU A 424 2.77 6.43 -27.59
N ALA A 425 3.93 5.78 -27.64
CA ALA A 425 4.01 4.34 -27.84
C ALA A 425 3.41 3.54 -26.67
N LEU A 426 3.63 3.98 -25.43
CA LEU A 426 3.10 3.35 -24.23
C LEU A 426 1.58 3.52 -24.11
N LEU A 427 1.04 4.72 -24.36
CA LEU A 427 -0.41 4.94 -24.48
C LEU A 427 -1.01 4.08 -25.59
N ALA A 428 -0.28 3.97 -26.70
CA ALA A 428 -0.74 3.19 -27.84
C ALA A 428 -0.89 1.70 -27.48
N TYR A 429 0.10 1.17 -26.77
CA TYR A 429 0.21 -0.22 -26.33
C TYR A 429 -0.69 -0.58 -25.15
N LEU A 430 -1.00 0.35 -24.24
CA LEU A 430 -1.72 0.07 -22.99
C LEU A 430 -2.99 -0.81 -23.15
N PRO A 431 -3.88 -0.59 -24.13
CA PRO A 431 -5.05 -1.45 -24.32
C PRO A 431 -4.72 -2.90 -24.74
N MET A 432 -3.49 -3.15 -25.17
CA MET A 432 -2.99 -4.46 -25.63
C MET A 432 -2.22 -5.24 -24.56
N ALA A 433 -2.03 -4.67 -23.37
CA ALA A 433 -1.40 -5.38 -22.27
C ALA A 433 -2.23 -6.62 -21.90
N ASP A 434 -1.55 -7.75 -21.71
CA ASP A 434 -2.14 -9.08 -21.52
C ASP A 434 -2.39 -9.43 -20.04
N SER A 435 -1.96 -8.58 -19.12
CA SER A 435 -2.12 -8.75 -17.67
C SER A 435 -2.28 -7.42 -16.96
N ASP A 436 -2.88 -7.46 -15.77
CA ASP A 436 -2.99 -6.28 -14.90
C ASP A 436 -1.62 -5.75 -14.51
N GLN A 437 -0.67 -6.64 -14.21
CA GLN A 437 0.71 -6.27 -13.90
C GLN A 437 1.36 -5.48 -15.04
N ARG A 438 1.24 -5.93 -16.29
CA ARG A 438 1.81 -5.20 -17.44
C ARG A 438 1.11 -3.86 -17.66
N MET A 439 -0.20 -3.78 -17.44
CA MET A 439 -0.92 -2.50 -17.49
C MET A 439 -0.42 -1.53 -16.43
N GLU A 440 -0.15 -1.99 -15.21
CA GLU A 440 0.40 -1.17 -14.13
C GLU A 440 1.81 -0.68 -14.46
N GLU A 441 2.70 -1.54 -14.96
CA GLU A 441 4.05 -1.13 -15.38
C GLU A 441 4.02 -0.04 -16.46
N VAL A 442 3.11 -0.16 -17.44
CA VAL A 442 2.94 0.86 -18.48
C VAL A 442 2.40 2.17 -17.90
N ARG A 443 1.44 2.12 -16.96
CA ARG A 443 0.91 3.33 -16.29
C ARG A 443 1.97 4.03 -15.44
N ASP A 444 2.81 3.28 -14.74
CA ASP A 444 3.90 3.83 -13.95
C ASP A 444 4.97 4.45 -14.86
N ALA A 445 5.28 3.81 -15.99
CA ALA A 445 6.15 4.38 -17.02
C ALA A 445 5.58 5.68 -17.62
N LEU A 446 4.26 5.75 -17.85
CA LEU A 446 3.59 6.98 -18.30
C LEU A 446 3.65 8.10 -17.25
N THR A 447 3.60 7.77 -15.96
CA THR A 447 3.75 8.75 -14.87
C THR A 447 5.12 9.43 -14.95
N ALA A 448 6.19 8.64 -15.13
CA ALA A 448 7.56 9.14 -15.31
C ALA A 448 7.82 9.99 -16.55
N LEU A 449 6.91 9.90 -17.53
CA LEU A 449 6.93 10.65 -18.78
C LEU A 449 5.92 11.79 -18.78
N ALA A 450 5.15 11.96 -17.69
CA ALA A 450 4.05 12.91 -17.64
C ALA A 450 4.49 14.37 -17.61
N PHE A 451 5.75 14.63 -17.26
CA PHE A 451 6.34 15.97 -17.29
C PHE A 451 7.67 15.93 -18.02
N HIS A 452 7.84 16.85 -18.98
CA HIS A 452 9.10 17.09 -19.68
C HIS A 452 9.26 18.60 -19.92
N ASP A 453 10.50 19.09 -19.98
CA ASP A 453 10.83 20.50 -20.28
C ASP A 453 10.08 21.55 -19.42
N GLY A 454 9.82 21.23 -18.15
CA GLY A 454 9.21 22.16 -17.20
C GLY A 454 7.67 22.25 -17.26
N GLY A 455 6.99 21.35 -17.99
CA GLY A 455 5.53 21.29 -18.03
C GLY A 455 4.97 19.89 -18.30
N PRO A 456 3.64 19.72 -18.28
CA PRO A 456 3.01 18.44 -18.59
C PRO A 456 3.23 18.04 -20.05
N ASP A 457 3.41 16.74 -20.28
CA ASP A 457 3.59 16.18 -21.62
C ASP A 457 2.35 16.42 -22.50
N ARG A 458 2.59 16.94 -23.71
CA ARG A 458 1.51 17.30 -24.64
C ARG A 458 0.72 16.10 -25.13
N THR A 459 1.36 14.94 -25.29
CA THR A 459 0.71 13.70 -25.74
C THR A 459 -0.27 13.23 -24.69
N LEU A 460 0.11 13.28 -23.42
CA LEU A 460 -0.76 12.91 -22.30
C LEU A 460 -1.91 13.90 -22.12
N LEU A 461 -1.68 15.20 -22.27
CA LEU A 461 -2.76 16.20 -22.27
C LEU A 461 -3.78 15.95 -23.39
N GLN A 462 -3.33 15.63 -24.60
CA GLN A 462 -4.23 15.26 -25.71
C GLN A 462 -4.98 13.96 -25.42
N ALA A 463 -4.32 12.99 -24.79
CA ALA A 463 -4.90 11.69 -24.47
C ALA A 463 -6.03 11.78 -23.43
N LEU A 464 -6.19 12.88 -22.67
CA LEU A 464 -7.36 13.13 -21.83
C LEU A 464 -8.69 13.14 -22.62
N GLN A 465 -8.63 13.35 -23.93
CA GLN A 465 -9.79 13.33 -24.84
C GLN A 465 -9.80 12.11 -25.78
N ASP A 466 -8.92 11.11 -25.56
CA ASP A 466 -8.83 9.92 -26.42
C ASP A 466 -10.17 9.14 -26.45
N PRO A 467 -10.62 8.61 -27.61
CA PRO A 467 -11.85 7.81 -27.65
C PRO A 467 -11.85 6.59 -26.71
N ALA A 468 -10.69 5.98 -26.46
CA ALA A 468 -10.52 4.81 -25.60
C ALA A 468 -10.43 5.19 -24.11
N ALA A 469 -11.35 4.65 -23.30
CA ALA A 469 -11.42 4.89 -21.85
C ALA A 469 -10.11 4.55 -21.12
N SER A 470 -9.45 3.44 -21.50
CA SER A 470 -8.20 3.00 -20.90
C SER A 470 -7.06 4.01 -21.08
N ARG A 471 -7.01 4.72 -22.21
CA ARG A 471 -6.00 5.74 -22.51
C ARG A 471 -6.29 7.05 -21.79
N ARG A 472 -7.55 7.52 -21.84
CA ARG A 472 -7.97 8.73 -21.09
C ARG A 472 -7.68 8.61 -19.60
N GLY A 473 -8.14 7.51 -18.99
CA GLY A 473 -7.95 7.26 -17.56
C GLY A 473 -6.48 7.13 -17.18
N ALA A 474 -5.66 6.45 -17.99
CA ALA A 474 -4.22 6.35 -17.75
C ALA A 474 -3.51 7.70 -17.86
N ALA A 475 -3.86 8.53 -18.86
CA ALA A 475 -3.30 9.87 -19.01
C ALA A 475 -3.65 10.77 -17.81
N ALA A 476 -4.91 10.76 -17.37
CA ALA A 476 -5.36 11.50 -16.19
C ALA A 476 -4.63 11.07 -14.92
N VAL A 477 -4.49 9.75 -14.69
CA VAL A 477 -3.74 9.22 -13.54
C VAL A 477 -2.27 9.60 -13.59
N ALA A 478 -1.61 9.44 -14.76
CA ALA A 478 -0.19 9.76 -14.93
C ALA A 478 0.08 11.26 -14.65
N LEU A 479 -0.72 12.14 -15.27
CA LEU A 479 -0.63 13.59 -15.06
C LEU A 479 -0.87 13.96 -13.60
N SER A 480 -1.92 13.44 -12.97
CA SER A 480 -2.26 13.75 -11.57
C SER A 480 -1.18 13.26 -10.60
N ARG A 481 -0.68 12.02 -10.77
CA ARG A 481 0.36 11.44 -9.91
C ARG A 481 1.68 12.20 -10.02
N ALA A 482 2.07 12.60 -11.22
CA ALA A 482 3.30 13.36 -11.45
C ALA A 482 3.16 14.81 -10.98
N ALA A 483 1.99 15.42 -11.19
CA ALA A 483 1.72 16.77 -10.71
C ALA A 483 1.65 16.83 -9.20
N ARG A 484 1.07 15.87 -8.47
CA ARG A 484 0.90 15.96 -7.00
C ARG A 484 0.23 17.25 -6.51
N THR A 485 -0.53 17.91 -7.37
CA THR A 485 -1.30 19.14 -7.14
C THR A 485 -2.50 19.11 -8.08
N GLU A 486 -3.46 20.00 -7.83
CA GLU A 486 -4.60 20.22 -8.69
C GLU A 486 -4.17 20.44 -10.14
N LEU A 487 -4.81 19.71 -11.06
CA LEU A 487 -4.65 19.86 -12.51
C LEU A 487 -6.03 20.11 -13.13
N PRO A 488 -6.39 21.38 -13.40
CA PRO A 488 -7.69 21.75 -13.95
C PRO A 488 -8.12 20.94 -15.17
N GLU A 489 -7.19 20.51 -16.01
CA GLU A 489 -7.44 19.70 -17.21
C GLU A 489 -7.99 18.30 -16.91
N VAL A 490 -7.71 17.75 -15.72
CA VAL A 490 -8.14 16.42 -15.30
C VAL A 490 -9.54 16.43 -14.67
N HIS A 491 -9.94 17.52 -14.00
CA HIS A 491 -11.23 17.62 -13.30
C HIS A 491 -12.46 17.26 -14.16
N PRO A 492 -12.56 17.66 -15.45
CA PRO A 492 -13.70 17.28 -16.28
C PRO A 492 -13.92 15.76 -16.38
N LEU A 493 -12.87 14.94 -16.19
CA LEU A 493 -12.99 13.48 -16.25
C LEU A 493 -13.66 12.86 -14.99
N LEU A 494 -13.90 13.64 -13.93
CA LEU A 494 -14.79 13.23 -12.83
C LEU A 494 -16.22 12.99 -13.32
N GLU A 495 -16.60 13.60 -14.45
CA GLU A 495 -17.89 13.42 -15.12
C GLU A 495 -17.77 12.56 -16.39
N ASP A 496 -16.66 11.82 -16.59
CA ASP A 496 -16.47 10.99 -17.78
C ASP A 496 -17.62 9.99 -17.96
N ARG A 497 -17.96 9.71 -19.23
CA ARG A 497 -19.01 8.77 -19.61
C ARG A 497 -18.74 7.34 -19.15
N ASP A 498 -17.48 6.96 -19.00
CA ASP A 498 -17.07 5.64 -18.57
C ASP A 498 -16.86 5.61 -17.03
N PRO A 499 -17.58 4.76 -16.29
CA PRO A 499 -17.47 4.72 -14.83
C PRO A 499 -16.10 4.23 -14.36
N GLY A 500 -15.35 3.48 -15.19
CA GLY A 500 -13.98 3.08 -14.89
C GLY A 500 -12.99 4.25 -14.95
N VAL A 501 -13.20 5.18 -15.88
CA VAL A 501 -12.42 6.44 -15.93
C VAL A 501 -12.73 7.29 -14.70
N ARG A 502 -14.01 7.48 -14.37
CA ARG A 502 -14.42 8.20 -13.16
C ARG A 502 -13.80 7.60 -11.90
N LEU A 503 -13.78 6.26 -11.79
CA LEU A 503 -13.13 5.57 -10.67
C LEU A 503 -11.64 5.90 -10.59
N GLN A 504 -10.90 5.74 -11.69
CA GLN A 504 -9.46 6.00 -11.74
C GLN A 504 -9.13 7.45 -11.36
N VAL A 505 -9.86 8.41 -11.92
CA VAL A 505 -9.67 9.84 -11.68
C VAL A 505 -10.04 10.19 -10.23
N ALA A 506 -11.18 9.73 -9.75
CA ALA A 506 -11.61 10.05 -8.39
C ALA A 506 -10.71 9.41 -7.32
N LEU A 507 -10.18 8.20 -7.53
CA LEU A 507 -9.21 7.58 -6.62
C LEU A 507 -7.90 8.40 -6.54
N VAL A 508 -7.35 8.84 -7.68
CA VAL A 508 -6.11 9.62 -7.68
C VAL A 508 -6.31 11.01 -7.08
N LEU A 509 -7.38 11.72 -7.44
CA LEU A 509 -7.68 13.06 -6.91
C LEU A 509 -8.01 13.03 -5.41
N ALA A 510 -8.73 12.00 -4.94
CA ALA A 510 -8.93 11.80 -3.49
C ALA A 510 -7.59 11.60 -2.76
N GLY A 511 -6.66 10.84 -3.36
CA GLY A 511 -5.29 10.70 -2.85
C GLY A 511 -4.49 12.02 -2.86
N LEU A 512 -4.76 12.91 -3.81
CA LEU A 512 -4.24 14.29 -3.83
C LEU A 512 -4.99 15.24 -2.88
N ARG A 513 -5.88 14.69 -2.05
CA ARG A 513 -6.69 15.41 -1.05
C ARG A 513 -7.73 16.36 -1.64
N GLU A 514 -8.17 16.13 -2.88
CA GLU A 514 -9.25 16.88 -3.51
C GLU A 514 -10.61 16.34 -3.09
N LYS A 515 -11.37 17.14 -2.35
CA LYS A 515 -12.66 16.73 -1.76
C LYS A 515 -13.74 16.43 -2.78
N ASP A 516 -13.67 17.05 -3.96
CA ASP A 516 -14.68 16.91 -5.02
C ASP A 516 -14.69 15.50 -5.64
N ALA A 517 -13.62 14.73 -5.47
CA ALA A 517 -13.55 13.33 -5.88
C ALA A 517 -14.42 12.39 -5.02
N VAL A 518 -14.64 12.72 -3.74
CA VAL A 518 -15.36 11.83 -2.80
C VAL A 518 -16.84 11.64 -3.18
N PRO A 519 -17.61 12.68 -3.54
CA PRO A 519 -18.96 12.50 -4.08
C PRO A 519 -19.03 11.57 -5.31
N VAL A 520 -18.03 11.62 -6.19
CA VAL A 520 -17.97 10.78 -7.39
C VAL A 520 -17.73 9.32 -7.02
N LEU A 521 -16.81 9.05 -6.09
CA LEU A 521 -16.61 7.72 -5.52
C LEU A 521 -17.90 7.16 -4.92
N ILE A 522 -18.64 7.97 -4.15
CA ILE A 522 -19.94 7.55 -3.58
C ILE A 522 -20.95 7.24 -4.68
N ALA A 523 -21.03 8.03 -5.75
CA ALA A 523 -21.95 7.79 -6.86
C ALA A 523 -21.70 6.44 -7.54
N LEU A 524 -20.42 6.07 -7.70
CA LEU A 524 -19.98 4.83 -8.34
C LEU A 524 -20.40 3.55 -7.61
N LEU A 525 -20.79 3.62 -6.32
CA LEU A 525 -21.23 2.46 -5.54
C LEU A 525 -22.45 1.72 -6.11
N GLY A 526 -23.23 2.35 -7.02
CA GLY A 526 -24.37 1.73 -7.70
C GLY A 526 -24.25 1.59 -9.22
N GLU A 527 -23.05 1.86 -9.76
CA GLU A 527 -22.77 1.88 -11.20
C GLU A 527 -21.66 0.90 -11.60
N LEU A 528 -20.68 0.68 -10.71
CA LEU A 528 -19.58 -0.23 -10.97
C LEU A 528 -19.99 -1.70 -10.77
N PRO A 529 -19.35 -2.63 -11.50
CA PRO A 529 -19.46 -4.05 -11.20
C PRO A 529 -18.83 -4.39 -9.84
N GLY A 530 -19.34 -5.45 -9.20
CA GLY A 530 -19.00 -5.81 -7.81
C GLY A 530 -17.50 -6.02 -7.55
N ASP A 531 -16.76 -6.52 -8.53
CA ASP A 531 -15.32 -6.75 -8.49
C ASP A 531 -14.47 -5.46 -8.42
N LYS A 532 -15.08 -4.29 -8.68
CA LYS A 532 -14.42 -2.98 -8.58
C LYS A 532 -14.90 -2.13 -7.41
N LEU A 533 -16.04 -2.48 -6.81
CA LEU A 533 -16.63 -1.72 -5.70
C LEU A 533 -15.73 -1.68 -4.45
N TRP A 534 -14.91 -2.70 -4.25
CA TRP A 534 -14.01 -2.76 -3.09
C TRP A 534 -13.03 -1.58 -3.03
N GLN A 535 -12.60 -1.03 -4.16
CA GLN A 535 -11.65 0.10 -4.19
C GLN A 535 -12.31 1.37 -3.63
N VAL A 536 -13.57 1.57 -4.00
CA VAL A 536 -14.40 2.67 -3.52
C VAL A 536 -14.70 2.48 -2.04
N GLU A 537 -15.13 1.28 -1.65
CA GLU A 537 -15.46 0.96 -0.27
C GLU A 537 -14.26 1.11 0.66
N ASP A 538 -13.10 0.57 0.28
CA ASP A 538 -11.87 0.66 1.07
C ASP A 538 -11.50 2.11 1.33
N LEU A 539 -11.48 2.95 0.29
CA LEU A 539 -11.15 4.36 0.42
C LEU A 539 -12.15 5.08 1.34
N LEU A 540 -13.46 4.89 1.11
CA LEU A 540 -14.50 5.55 1.91
C LEU A 540 -14.46 5.09 3.38
N ARG A 541 -14.22 3.81 3.63
CA ARG A 541 -14.07 3.26 5.00
C ARG A 541 -12.80 3.78 5.67
N ARG A 542 -11.68 3.91 4.96
CA ARG A 542 -10.46 4.53 5.50
C ARG A 542 -10.67 6.00 5.87
N LEU A 543 -11.41 6.75 5.04
CA LEU A 543 -11.77 8.13 5.37
C LEU A 543 -12.66 8.21 6.61
N ALA A 544 -13.71 7.37 6.65
CA ALA A 544 -14.72 7.41 7.71
C ALA A 544 -14.27 6.77 9.03
N GLY A 545 -13.34 5.82 8.99
CA GLY A 545 -12.92 5.03 10.14
C GLY A 545 -14.11 4.40 10.85
N SER A 546 -14.17 4.57 12.18
CA SER A 546 -15.26 4.07 13.03
C SER A 546 -16.63 4.73 12.78
N GLN A 547 -16.68 5.82 11.99
CA GLN A 547 -17.93 6.48 11.61
C GLN A 547 -18.46 6.01 10.25
N ALA A 548 -17.83 5.02 9.63
CA ALA A 548 -18.30 4.43 8.38
C ALA A 548 -19.75 3.94 8.55
N PRO A 549 -20.65 4.24 7.58
CA PRO A 549 -21.99 3.66 7.57
C PRO A 549 -21.92 2.12 7.61
N ASP A 550 -22.74 1.54 8.49
CA ASP A 550 -22.91 0.10 8.62
C ASP A 550 -23.94 -0.39 7.60
N VAL A 551 -23.53 -0.38 6.33
CA VAL A 551 -24.34 -0.80 5.19
C VAL A 551 -23.49 -1.68 4.28
N PRO A 552 -23.98 -2.85 3.83
CA PRO A 552 -23.28 -3.67 2.85
C PRO A 552 -23.30 -2.98 1.48
N LEU A 553 -22.38 -3.37 0.60
CA LEU A 553 -22.38 -2.91 -0.81
C LEU A 553 -23.66 -3.29 -1.55
N GLY A 554 -24.32 -4.37 -1.12
CA GLY A 554 -25.54 -4.88 -1.75
C GLY A 554 -25.24 -5.76 -2.95
N THR A 555 -26.16 -6.68 -3.25
CA THR A 555 -26.09 -7.59 -4.41
C THR A 555 -27.22 -7.34 -5.41
N ASP A 556 -28.04 -6.32 -5.14
CA ASP A 556 -29.20 -5.94 -5.96
C ASP A 556 -29.35 -4.41 -6.00
N LYS A 557 -30.11 -3.90 -6.97
CA LYS A 557 -30.27 -2.46 -7.19
C LYS A 557 -30.84 -1.69 -5.99
N ALA A 558 -31.68 -2.32 -5.17
CA ALA A 558 -32.24 -1.67 -3.99
C ALA A 558 -31.21 -1.59 -2.85
N SER A 559 -30.42 -2.64 -2.63
CA SER A 559 -29.35 -2.63 -1.64
C SER A 559 -28.18 -1.73 -2.04
N GLU A 560 -27.76 -1.73 -3.31
CA GLU A 560 -26.78 -0.78 -3.88
C GLU A 560 -27.21 0.68 -3.65
N ARG A 561 -28.49 0.99 -3.93
CA ARG A 561 -29.05 2.33 -3.73
C ARG A 561 -29.01 2.76 -2.27
N LYS A 562 -29.38 1.88 -1.33
CA LYS A 562 -29.31 2.16 0.11
C LYS A 562 -27.87 2.42 0.56
N CYS A 563 -26.92 1.63 0.07
CA CYS A 563 -25.50 1.83 0.35
C CYS A 563 -25.03 3.22 -0.07
N ARG A 564 -25.31 3.59 -1.32
CA ARG A 564 -24.98 4.91 -1.87
C ARG A 564 -25.64 6.06 -1.09
N GLU A 565 -26.92 5.94 -0.75
CA GLU A 565 -27.65 6.98 -0.02
C GLU A 565 -27.09 7.16 1.41
N ALA A 566 -26.73 6.08 2.09
CA ALA A 566 -26.12 6.12 3.42
C ALA A 566 -24.72 6.79 3.38
N TRP A 567 -23.88 6.43 2.42
CA TRP A 567 -22.58 7.08 2.22
C TRP A 567 -22.72 8.55 1.83
N ALA A 568 -23.69 8.90 0.98
CA ALA A 568 -23.96 10.30 0.62
C ALA A 568 -24.45 11.12 1.82
N ALA A 569 -25.29 10.55 2.68
CA ALA A 569 -25.74 11.18 3.92
C ALA A 569 -24.56 11.39 4.89
N TRP A 570 -23.70 10.38 5.05
CA TRP A 570 -22.48 10.48 5.84
C TRP A 570 -21.56 11.59 5.33
N TRP A 571 -21.32 11.67 4.01
CA TRP A 571 -20.46 12.72 3.45
C TRP A 571 -21.03 14.12 3.68
N ARG A 572 -22.33 14.32 3.46
CA ARG A 572 -22.99 15.62 3.74
C ARG A 572 -22.84 16.05 5.19
N ALA A 573 -22.86 15.11 6.14
CA ALA A 573 -22.71 15.41 7.56
C ALA A 573 -21.25 15.66 7.99
N ASN A 574 -20.26 15.12 7.27
CA ASN A 574 -18.88 15.05 7.73
C ASN A 574 -17.85 15.77 6.85
N SER A 575 -18.17 16.14 5.61
CA SER A 575 -17.22 16.67 4.60
C SER A 575 -16.40 17.87 5.08
N SER A 576 -16.96 18.74 5.92
CA SER A 576 -16.26 19.89 6.50
C SER A 576 -15.17 19.53 7.51
N ARG A 577 -15.30 18.37 8.17
CA ARG A 577 -14.37 17.89 9.22
C ARG A 577 -13.42 16.80 8.74
N ILE A 578 -13.73 16.12 7.65
CA ILE A 578 -12.89 15.04 7.12
C ILE A 578 -11.58 15.62 6.57
N ASN A 579 -10.48 15.06 7.06
CA ASN A 579 -9.13 15.28 6.58
C ASN A 579 -8.73 14.13 5.64
N LEU A 580 -8.52 14.44 4.36
CA LEU A 580 -8.13 13.45 3.36
C LEU A 580 -6.69 12.97 3.52
N ALA A 581 -5.88 13.61 4.37
CA ALA A 581 -4.54 13.11 4.73
C ALA A 581 -4.58 11.71 5.38
N ARG A 582 -5.74 11.25 5.85
CA ARG A 582 -5.97 9.83 6.25
C ARG A 582 -5.73 8.83 5.11
N LEU A 583 -5.76 9.28 3.86
CA LEU A 583 -5.46 8.43 2.71
C LEU A 583 -3.95 8.25 2.49
N ASP A 584 -3.12 9.16 3.01
CA ASP A 584 -1.66 9.06 2.91
C ASP A 584 -1.10 8.00 3.85
N SER A 585 -1.76 7.79 4.99
CA SER A 585 -1.61 6.57 5.78
C SER A 585 -2.24 5.42 4.99
N THR A 586 -1.44 4.81 4.12
CA THR A 586 -1.72 3.46 3.64
C THR A 586 -1.73 2.57 4.89
N PRO A 587 -2.69 1.64 5.08
CA PRO A 587 -2.45 0.54 6.01
C PRO A 587 -1.21 -0.16 5.45
N HIS A 588 -0.05 0.11 6.04
CA HIS A 588 1.13 -0.66 5.73
C HIS A 588 0.76 -2.09 6.11
N LEU A 589 0.82 -3.02 5.15
CA LEU A 589 0.94 -4.42 5.50
C LEU A 589 2.17 -4.45 6.40
N LEU A 590 1.97 -4.68 7.70
CA LEU A 590 3.00 -4.51 8.71
C LEU A 590 4.14 -5.54 8.56
N GLY A 591 4.12 -6.36 7.50
CA GLY A 591 5.00 -7.49 7.29
C GLY A 591 4.71 -8.66 8.23
N TYR A 592 3.65 -8.56 9.04
CA TYR A 592 3.33 -9.57 10.05
C TYR A 592 2.68 -10.78 9.40
N THR A 593 3.21 -11.95 9.74
CA THR A 593 2.69 -13.24 9.30
C THR A 593 2.01 -13.91 10.48
N LEU A 594 0.68 -14.06 10.40
CA LEU A 594 -0.08 -14.88 11.34
C LEU A 594 0.10 -16.35 10.97
N ILE A 595 0.50 -17.16 11.96
CA ILE A 595 0.73 -18.59 11.82
C ILE A 595 -0.20 -19.33 12.77
N THR A 596 -1.04 -20.19 12.20
CA THR A 596 -1.79 -21.19 12.94
C THR A 596 -1.02 -22.50 12.85
N GLN A 597 -0.42 -22.92 13.96
CA GLN A 597 0.35 -24.14 14.04
C GLN A 597 -0.48 -25.23 14.73
N LEU A 598 -0.75 -26.30 13.97
CA LEU A 598 -1.37 -27.50 14.51
C LEU A 598 -0.46 -28.17 15.54
N GLU A 599 -1.03 -29.06 16.36
CA GLU A 599 -0.40 -29.72 17.50
C GLU A 599 1.13 -29.89 17.40
N ALA A 600 1.86 -29.17 18.25
CA ALA A 600 3.30 -29.34 18.40
C ALA A 600 3.59 -30.48 19.38
N PRO A 601 4.57 -31.38 19.10
CA PRO A 601 4.95 -32.46 20.01
C PRO A 601 5.22 -31.93 21.43
N GLY A 602 4.40 -32.35 22.39
CA GLY A 602 4.54 -32.00 23.81
C GLY A 602 3.98 -30.64 24.27
N ARG A 603 3.32 -29.84 23.40
CA ARG A 603 2.78 -28.50 23.79
C ARG A 603 1.35 -28.17 23.32
N GLY A 604 0.69 -29.05 22.55
CA GLY A 604 -0.61 -28.75 21.95
C GLY A 604 -0.50 -27.78 20.77
N GLY A 605 -1.64 -27.37 20.19
CA GLY A 605 -1.66 -26.41 19.09
C GLY A 605 -1.37 -24.98 19.55
N ARG A 606 -0.96 -24.10 18.63
CA ARG A 606 -0.72 -22.69 18.93
C ARG A 606 -1.02 -21.76 17.77
N VAL A 607 -1.33 -20.51 18.10
CA VAL A 607 -1.42 -19.40 17.13
C VAL A 607 -0.37 -18.37 17.52
N LEU A 608 0.38 -17.86 16.55
CA LEU A 608 1.41 -16.85 16.77
C LEU A 608 1.48 -15.87 15.61
N GLU A 609 1.92 -14.66 15.89
CA GLU A 609 2.26 -13.69 14.85
C GLU A 609 3.77 -13.46 14.84
N VAL A 610 4.34 -13.44 13.64
CA VAL A 610 5.77 -13.29 13.39
C VAL A 610 6.02 -12.01 12.61
N GLY A 611 6.98 -11.21 13.04
CA GLY A 611 7.42 -10.01 12.32
C GLY A 611 8.19 -10.32 11.04
N PRO A 612 8.44 -9.31 10.17
CA PRO A 612 9.30 -9.47 8.99
C PRO A 612 10.72 -9.92 9.35
N ASP A 613 11.18 -9.59 10.56
CA ASP A 613 12.44 -10.02 11.18
C ASP A 613 12.46 -11.49 11.64
N ARG A 614 11.36 -12.23 11.40
CA ARG A 614 11.12 -13.61 11.82
C ARG A 614 11.02 -13.81 13.34
N LYS A 615 10.89 -12.75 14.13
CA LYS A 615 10.68 -12.86 15.59
C LYS A 615 9.20 -12.96 15.93
N VAL A 616 8.90 -13.76 16.95
CA VAL A 616 7.54 -13.92 17.48
C VAL A 616 7.15 -12.66 18.25
N ARG A 617 6.05 -12.02 17.85
CA ARG A 617 5.50 -10.81 18.51
C ARG A 617 4.60 -11.19 19.68
N TRP A 618 3.72 -12.16 19.47
CA TRP A 618 2.83 -12.74 20.47
C TRP A 618 2.48 -14.18 20.06
N HIS A 619 2.06 -14.99 21.04
CA HIS A 619 1.61 -16.36 20.81
C HIS A 619 0.62 -16.82 21.88
N ILE A 620 -0.23 -17.78 21.53
CA ILE A 620 -1.15 -18.50 22.42
C ILE A 620 -0.94 -19.99 22.22
N GLU A 621 -0.59 -20.72 23.29
CA GLU A 621 -0.34 -22.17 23.31
C GLU A 621 -1.52 -22.95 23.94
N GLY A 622 -1.48 -24.28 23.85
CA GLY A 622 -2.48 -25.16 24.46
C GLY A 622 -3.84 -25.17 23.75
N LEU A 623 -3.87 -24.80 22.47
CA LEU A 623 -5.09 -24.77 21.67
C LEU A 623 -5.44 -26.17 21.13
N ALA A 624 -6.72 -26.51 21.14
CA ALA A 624 -7.22 -27.82 20.72
C ALA A 624 -7.40 -27.89 19.20
N LEU A 625 -6.32 -28.23 18.50
CA LEU A 625 -6.24 -28.33 17.03
C LEU A 625 -6.77 -27.04 16.35
N PRO A 626 -6.07 -25.89 16.51
CA PRO A 626 -6.50 -24.65 15.89
C PRO A 626 -6.35 -24.75 14.37
N MET A 627 -7.41 -24.42 13.63
CA MET A 627 -7.45 -24.54 12.17
C MET A 627 -7.31 -23.20 11.46
N ASP A 628 -7.84 -22.14 12.05
CA ASP A 628 -7.83 -20.80 11.47
C ASP A 628 -7.81 -19.75 12.57
N ALA A 629 -7.27 -18.58 12.22
CA ALA A 629 -7.24 -17.44 13.12
C ALA A 629 -7.31 -16.14 12.32
N GLN A 630 -7.93 -15.12 12.92
CA GLN A 630 -7.97 -13.77 12.38
C GLN A 630 -7.62 -12.77 13.47
N VAL A 631 -6.59 -11.96 13.24
CA VAL A 631 -6.28 -10.82 14.11
C VAL A 631 -7.37 -9.76 13.96
N LEU A 632 -7.83 -9.24 15.09
CA LEU A 632 -8.86 -8.21 15.19
C LEU A 632 -8.27 -6.93 15.81
N PRO A 633 -8.90 -5.77 15.54
CA PRO A 633 -8.62 -4.51 16.22
C PRO A 633 -8.48 -4.63 17.73
N GLY A 634 -7.49 -3.93 18.31
CA GLY A 634 -7.30 -3.83 19.75
C GLY A 634 -6.60 -5.03 20.40
N ASN A 635 -5.58 -5.60 19.74
CA ASN A 635 -4.77 -6.72 20.23
C ASN A 635 -5.60 -7.96 20.59
N ARG A 636 -6.56 -8.28 19.73
CA ARG A 636 -7.42 -9.45 19.86
C ARG A 636 -7.24 -10.40 18.69
N VAL A 637 -7.54 -11.67 18.90
CA VAL A 637 -7.49 -12.69 17.87
C VAL A 637 -8.72 -13.59 17.97
N LEU A 638 -9.34 -13.84 16.84
CA LEU A 638 -10.41 -14.81 16.68
C LEU A 638 -9.79 -16.15 16.27
N ILE A 639 -10.14 -17.25 16.93
CA ILE A 639 -9.52 -18.56 16.72
C ILE A 639 -10.61 -19.63 16.57
N ALA A 640 -10.49 -20.47 15.54
CA ALA A 640 -11.28 -21.69 15.37
C ALA A 640 -10.50 -22.90 15.92
N GLU A 641 -11.01 -23.54 16.98
CA GLU A 641 -10.45 -24.75 17.59
C GLU A 641 -11.27 -25.98 17.18
N TYR A 642 -10.73 -26.79 16.27
CA TYR A 642 -11.47 -27.89 15.64
C TYR A 642 -11.87 -28.96 16.63
N GLN A 643 -10.90 -29.48 17.40
CA GLN A 643 -11.16 -30.47 18.45
C GLN A 643 -11.70 -29.82 19.73
N GLY A 644 -11.44 -28.52 19.90
CA GLY A 644 -12.06 -27.74 20.98
C GLY A 644 -13.57 -27.56 20.78
N GLY A 645 -14.10 -27.77 19.56
CA GLY A 645 -15.51 -27.63 19.26
C GLY A 645 -16.02 -26.21 19.53
N ARG A 646 -15.18 -25.19 19.25
CA ARG A 646 -15.50 -23.80 19.55
C ARG A 646 -14.74 -22.81 18.71
N VAL A 647 -15.30 -21.61 18.63
CA VAL A 647 -14.63 -20.39 18.19
C VAL A 647 -14.47 -19.46 19.39
N THR A 648 -13.29 -18.90 19.58
CA THR A 648 -13.00 -17.95 20.68
C THR A 648 -12.42 -16.65 20.14
N GLU A 649 -12.84 -15.52 20.70
CA GLU A 649 -12.12 -14.25 20.59
C GLU A 649 -11.28 -14.09 21.85
N ARG A 650 -9.98 -13.84 21.69
CA ARG A 650 -9.03 -13.77 22.80
C ARG A 650 -8.18 -12.51 22.75
N SER A 651 -7.70 -12.06 23.91
CA SER A 651 -6.56 -11.11 23.96
C SER A 651 -5.29 -11.79 23.43
N PHE A 652 -4.27 -11.02 23.05
CA PHE A 652 -2.95 -11.58 22.72
C PHE A 652 -2.26 -12.27 23.92
N GLN A 653 -2.76 -12.09 25.14
CA GLN A 653 -2.34 -12.80 26.34
C GLN A 653 -3.06 -14.14 26.53
N GLY A 654 -4.09 -14.41 25.72
CA GLY A 654 -4.85 -15.66 25.74
C GLY A 654 -6.17 -15.61 26.52
N ASP A 655 -6.55 -14.47 27.10
CA ASP A 655 -7.80 -14.31 27.84
C ASP A 655 -8.98 -14.44 26.88
N ILE A 656 -9.95 -15.30 27.20
CA ILE A 656 -11.17 -15.46 26.38
C ILE A 656 -12.11 -14.29 26.64
N LEU A 657 -12.39 -13.52 25.60
CA LEU A 657 -13.25 -12.33 25.61
C LEU A 657 -14.65 -12.63 25.07
N TRP A 658 -14.75 -13.62 24.17
CA TRP A 658 -16.01 -14.14 23.64
C TRP A 658 -15.83 -15.59 23.19
N GLU A 659 -16.89 -16.40 23.28
CA GLU A 659 -16.87 -17.80 22.89
C GLU A 659 -18.21 -18.22 22.25
N LYS A 660 -18.11 -19.07 21.22
CA LYS A 660 -19.24 -19.78 20.61
C LYS A 660 -18.88 -21.26 20.48
N ALA A 661 -19.66 -22.11 21.13
CA ALA A 661 -19.60 -23.55 20.90
C ALA A 661 -20.14 -23.87 19.50
N VAL A 662 -19.37 -24.62 18.72
CA VAL A 662 -19.69 -25.01 17.35
C VAL A 662 -18.84 -26.23 16.96
N GLY A 663 -19.46 -27.25 16.37
CA GLY A 663 -18.76 -28.49 16.05
C GLY A 663 -17.75 -28.31 14.91
N MET A 664 -16.51 -28.79 15.11
CA MET A 664 -15.47 -28.91 14.08
C MET A 664 -15.31 -27.66 13.17
N PRO A 665 -15.05 -26.46 13.73
CA PRO A 665 -14.83 -25.26 12.95
C PRO A 665 -13.50 -25.35 12.17
N ILE A 666 -13.53 -24.96 10.90
CA ILE A 666 -12.39 -25.01 9.97
C ILE A 666 -11.93 -23.61 9.55
N ASN A 667 -12.84 -22.65 9.36
CA ASN A 667 -12.51 -21.26 9.09
C ASN A 667 -13.37 -20.32 9.94
N VAL A 668 -12.80 -19.17 10.27
CA VAL A 668 -13.51 -18.13 11.02
C VAL A 668 -13.20 -16.75 10.48
N GLN A 669 -14.24 -15.92 10.37
CA GLN A 669 -14.11 -14.57 9.86
C GLN A 669 -15.06 -13.61 10.60
N ARG A 670 -14.50 -12.60 11.26
CA ARG A 670 -15.22 -11.40 11.68
C ARG A 670 -15.51 -10.55 10.44
N LEU A 671 -16.79 -10.28 10.22
CA LEU A 671 -17.29 -9.47 9.11
C LEU A 671 -17.35 -7.99 9.48
N ALA A 672 -17.51 -7.13 8.47
CA ALA A 672 -17.53 -5.67 8.64
C ALA A 672 -18.70 -5.19 9.52
N ASP A 673 -19.84 -5.87 9.46
CA ASP A 673 -21.01 -5.62 10.33
C ASP A 673 -20.80 -6.10 11.79
N GLY A 674 -19.63 -6.68 12.08
CA GLY A 674 -19.26 -7.21 13.39
C GLY A 674 -19.80 -8.61 13.71
N SER A 675 -20.59 -9.22 12.83
CA SER A 675 -20.97 -10.62 12.93
C SER A 675 -19.78 -11.54 12.63
N THR A 676 -19.86 -12.81 13.05
CA THR A 676 -18.86 -13.84 12.76
C THR A 676 -19.42 -14.84 11.76
N PHE A 677 -18.77 -14.96 10.62
CA PHE A 677 -18.93 -16.11 9.73
C PHE A 677 -18.05 -17.26 10.22
N ILE A 678 -18.63 -18.47 10.28
CA ILE A 678 -17.95 -19.68 10.71
C ILE A 678 -18.23 -20.76 9.66
N ALA A 679 -17.17 -21.29 9.07
CA ALA A 679 -17.24 -22.53 8.31
C ALA A 679 -16.85 -23.68 9.23
N THR A 680 -17.66 -24.73 9.25
CA THR A 680 -17.37 -25.99 9.93
C THR A 680 -17.25 -27.10 8.90
N GLN A 681 -16.79 -28.28 9.32
CA GLN A 681 -16.77 -29.43 8.42
C GLN A 681 -18.17 -29.79 7.88
N GLN A 682 -19.26 -29.45 8.59
CA GLN A 682 -20.62 -29.91 8.26
C GLN A 682 -21.54 -28.81 7.74
N GLN A 683 -21.30 -27.56 8.13
CA GLN A 683 -22.18 -26.43 7.89
C GLN A 683 -21.44 -25.09 7.80
N LEU A 684 -22.09 -24.12 7.17
CA LEU A 684 -21.72 -22.71 7.19
C LEU A 684 -22.76 -21.92 7.99
N LEU A 685 -22.31 -21.11 8.94
CA LEU A 685 -23.19 -20.29 9.79
C LEU A 685 -22.64 -18.87 9.97
N GLN A 686 -23.54 -17.94 10.28
CA GLN A 686 -23.20 -16.57 10.64
C GLN A 686 -23.86 -16.23 11.97
N VAL A 687 -23.09 -15.72 12.93
CA VAL A 687 -23.57 -15.32 14.26
C VAL A 687 -23.39 -13.84 14.51
N ASP A 688 -24.34 -13.20 15.16
CA ASP A 688 -24.17 -11.82 15.61
C ASP A 688 -23.16 -11.71 16.77
N ARG A 689 -22.92 -10.47 17.24
CA ARG A 689 -22.00 -10.22 18.37
C ARG A 689 -22.45 -10.85 19.68
N ALA A 690 -23.74 -11.16 19.84
CA ALA A 690 -24.27 -11.89 20.99
C ALA A 690 -24.13 -13.42 20.84
N GLY A 691 -23.62 -13.89 19.70
CA GLY A 691 -23.46 -15.32 19.40
C GLY A 691 -24.74 -16.00 18.87
N LYS A 692 -25.79 -15.21 18.58
CA LYS A 692 -27.04 -15.70 18.00
C LYS A 692 -26.89 -15.88 16.50
N GLU A 693 -27.37 -16.99 15.97
CA GLU A 693 -27.34 -17.29 14.54
C GLU A 693 -28.30 -16.36 13.77
N THR A 694 -27.80 -15.81 12.66
CA THR A 694 -28.47 -14.75 11.88
C THR A 694 -28.66 -15.07 10.40
N ALA A 695 -28.01 -16.13 9.88
CA ALA A 695 -28.19 -16.60 8.51
C ALA A 695 -28.29 -18.14 8.45
N VAL A 696 -28.91 -18.66 7.38
CA VAL A 696 -29.28 -20.08 7.22
C VAL A 696 -28.06 -20.98 7.07
N ASP A 697 -28.08 -21.99 7.92
CA ASP A 697 -27.26 -23.19 8.02
C ASP A 697 -27.22 -23.99 6.70
N TYR A 698 -26.24 -23.69 5.83
CA TYR A 698 -26.08 -24.37 4.54
C TYR A 698 -25.24 -25.65 4.71
N HIS A 699 -25.88 -26.78 4.41
CA HIS A 699 -25.27 -28.10 4.39
C HIS A 699 -25.12 -28.59 2.94
N PRO A 700 -23.91 -28.94 2.48
CA PRO A 700 -23.68 -29.32 1.09
C PRO A 700 -24.14 -30.77 0.83
N PRO A 701 -24.65 -31.07 -0.38
CA PRO A 701 -24.94 -32.44 -0.78
C PRO A 701 -23.64 -33.19 -1.13
N GLY A 702 -23.20 -34.09 -0.25
CA GLY A 702 -22.12 -35.04 -0.52
C GLY A 702 -20.70 -34.54 -0.20
N GLY A 703 -20.26 -34.75 1.05
CA GLY A 703 -18.91 -34.44 1.54
C GLY A 703 -18.85 -33.21 2.45
N GLY A 704 -17.92 -33.19 3.41
CA GLY A 704 -17.74 -32.04 4.32
C GLY A 704 -17.03 -30.86 3.66
N PHE A 705 -17.17 -29.67 4.23
CA PHE A 705 -16.37 -28.51 3.82
C PHE A 705 -14.90 -28.71 4.22
N LEU A 706 -14.01 -28.31 3.32
CA LEU A 706 -12.57 -28.18 3.54
C LEU A 706 -12.17 -26.73 3.83
N GLY A 707 -12.98 -25.78 3.38
CA GLY A 707 -12.85 -24.38 3.74
C GLY A 707 -14.03 -23.55 3.26
N GLY A 708 -14.19 -22.38 3.85
CA GLY A 708 -15.24 -21.44 3.47
C GLY A 708 -14.89 -20.03 3.90
N ARG A 709 -15.21 -19.05 3.05
CA ARG A 709 -15.02 -17.64 3.37
C ARG A 709 -16.15 -16.81 2.78
N LYS A 710 -16.58 -15.79 3.52
CA LYS A 710 -17.49 -14.79 3.00
C LYS A 710 -16.69 -13.69 2.29
N LEU A 711 -16.98 -13.52 1.00
CA LEU A 711 -16.40 -12.52 0.13
C LEU A 711 -17.03 -11.15 0.41
N ARG A 712 -16.35 -10.09 -0.04
CA ARG A 712 -16.76 -8.69 0.23
C ARG A 712 -18.07 -8.31 -0.47
N ASP A 713 -18.37 -8.95 -1.59
CA ASP A 713 -19.63 -8.84 -2.32
C ASP A 713 -20.79 -9.62 -1.65
N GLY A 714 -20.52 -10.26 -0.50
CA GLY A 714 -21.50 -11.04 0.25
C GLY A 714 -21.67 -12.48 -0.22
N GLN A 715 -21.04 -12.88 -1.32
CA GLN A 715 -20.98 -14.28 -1.76
C GLN A 715 -20.14 -15.11 -0.79
N ILE A 716 -20.34 -16.42 -0.82
CA ILE A 716 -19.55 -17.37 -0.02
C ILE A 716 -18.78 -18.24 -1.01
N ALA A 717 -17.45 -18.19 -0.93
CA ALA A 717 -16.60 -19.14 -1.63
C ALA A 717 -16.35 -20.32 -0.70
N CYS A 718 -16.63 -21.53 -1.16
CA CYS A 718 -16.37 -22.73 -0.36
C CYS A 718 -15.66 -23.82 -1.16
N ILE A 719 -14.89 -24.62 -0.43
CA ILE A 719 -14.22 -25.79 -0.96
C ILE A 719 -14.81 -26.99 -0.25
N THR A 720 -15.30 -27.96 -1.01
CA THR A 720 -15.82 -29.24 -0.50
C THR A 720 -14.91 -30.37 -0.94
N GLN A 721 -15.08 -31.56 -0.39
CA GLN A 721 -14.41 -32.76 -0.89
C GLN A 721 -14.70 -33.06 -2.38
N GLY A 722 -15.80 -32.53 -2.94
CA GLY A 722 -16.19 -32.72 -4.34
C GLY A 722 -15.69 -31.63 -5.31
N GLY A 723 -15.00 -30.59 -4.83
CA GLY A 723 -14.53 -29.46 -5.65
C GLY A 723 -14.82 -28.08 -5.03
N ILE A 724 -14.47 -27.03 -5.77
CA ILE A 724 -14.66 -25.61 -5.39
C ILE A 724 -16.05 -25.14 -5.90
N PHE A 725 -16.82 -24.46 -5.04
CA PHE A 725 -18.17 -23.96 -5.35
C PHE A 725 -18.36 -22.51 -4.91
#